data_AF-A0A447JCE7-F1
#
_entry.id   AF-A0A447JCE7-F1
#
_cell.length_a   1.000
_cell.length_b   1.000
_cell.length_c   1.000
_cell.angle_alpha   90.00
_cell.angle_beta   90.00
_cell.angle_gamma   90.00
#
_symmetry.space_group_name_H-M   'P 1'
#
loop_
_entity.id
_entity.type
_entity.pdbx_description
1 polymer ?
#
loop_
_entity_poly.entity_id
_entity_poly.type
_entity_poly.pdbx_seq_one_letter_code
_entity_poly.pdbx_strand_id
1 'polypeptide(L)'
;MDIGDLRAVFQANMPPQRFNYQQRVGRAGRRGQAFSFVLTACRSKSHDLFYFRHPEKITGDLPPPPFLTTKLEMICQRLVRKIWLVSAFKWLRQQTEKADHPWPVDDYAHAPDNHGEFFPVHWLKENQTDWLPKIRQAIEAAILARDEFSRTCTQQDHHLFQRVIQPLTPEQLIQDINAVLNDSAMEAKGLAEALAEHGKFPMYGMPTRSRLLLTRPVSTGEKEIEFASMDRDLDIAIQEFAPGKILVQDKRRYFTAGYSGMLKQSRKNPRSFYSNAPEPGELRTMTACPVCNIWAPANSLATECTICGAVMDKAERYQCYVPYGFITTLEPKSAKEDFDQILTTASRVSIAEAYTFSAMPEPDVNVAIQLQPQTCLHRLNRGIYTDKTWRGFSATQGSLSVPFRKQGTYQPLWANRVWMDNQIIEADLLVKNRFTDRGETRNTFYLAAPKVTDLLALMVAQTPPGLRLQYSTLTPAFRAAALSASFIIVNYASKELLDIDPEEIEILEPRVQMLKNGKSVPVLQMADRLVNGSGLCERLQQKGASGSLIILEVMKNILNNKTAYPLAEFLQSDHRERCFQGCYHCLHRYGNQPYHGLLDWRLGLDVIQLLLDQTYNAGLNSDFTSPGVSDWPENALRLAKEAASLYSDSDVKVIGNIPVIRTGDGRWAAVLHPFWDPDAVFAANPELEAFSYEVDVDATNTFALSRRMGTEMAKLRTQAFSSQE
;
A
#
# COMPACT_ATOMS: atom_id res chain seq x y z
N MET A 1 33.02 -6.11 8.36
CA MET A 1 33.78 -4.90 8.00
C MET A 1 34.32 -4.30 9.29
N ASP A 2 35.63 -4.30 9.47
CA ASP A 2 36.28 -3.66 10.61
C ASP A 2 36.65 -2.24 10.21
N ILE A 3 35.98 -1.25 10.79
CA ILE A 3 36.23 0.18 10.56
C ILE A 3 36.88 0.84 11.79
N GLY A 4 37.29 0.04 12.78
CA GLY A 4 37.78 0.50 14.08
C GLY A 4 36.74 1.22 14.92
N ASP A 5 37.16 1.58 16.14
CA ASP A 5 36.31 2.28 17.12
C ASP A 5 36.24 3.78 16.85
N LEU A 6 35.05 4.36 16.84
CA LEU A 6 34.79 5.78 16.66
C LEU A 6 34.76 6.51 18.01
N ARG A 7 35.11 7.81 18.02
CA ARG A 7 34.98 8.66 19.21
C ARG A 7 33.55 9.14 19.44
N ALA A 8 32.83 9.36 18.36
CA ALA A 8 31.45 9.77 18.38
C ALA A 8 30.68 9.17 17.21
N VAL A 9 29.40 8.90 17.41
CA VAL A 9 28.48 8.45 16.37
C VAL A 9 27.31 9.44 16.32
N PHE A 10 27.09 10.02 15.14
CA PHE A 10 25.92 10.84 14.85
C PHE A 10 24.95 10.04 13.97
N GLN A 11 23.72 9.89 14.44
CA GLN A 11 22.66 9.19 13.72
C GLN A 11 21.63 10.23 13.24
N ALA A 12 21.48 10.35 11.92
CA ALA A 12 20.61 11.35 11.30
C ALA A 12 19.10 11.02 11.38
N ASN A 13 18.76 9.88 11.97
CA ASN A 13 17.41 9.38 12.25
C ASN A 13 17.50 8.28 13.32
N MET A 14 16.38 7.99 13.98
CA MET A 14 16.28 6.83 14.86
C MET A 14 16.42 5.54 14.01
N PRO A 15 17.31 4.61 14.36
CA PRO A 15 17.43 3.30 13.71
C PRO A 15 16.15 2.48 13.88
N PRO A 16 15.71 1.76 12.84
CA PRO A 16 14.39 1.12 12.79
C PRO A 16 14.20 -0.02 13.80
N GLN A 17 15.28 -0.56 14.36
CA GLN A 17 15.23 -1.63 15.35
C GLN A 17 16.24 -1.33 16.44
N ARG A 18 15.99 -1.81 17.65
CA ARG A 18 16.89 -1.64 18.79
C ARG A 18 18.26 -2.23 18.53
N PHE A 19 18.31 -3.39 17.89
CA PHE A 19 19.56 -4.03 17.47
C PHE A 19 20.39 -3.12 16.54
N ASN A 20 19.74 -2.46 15.58
CA ASN A 20 20.42 -1.52 14.68
C ASN A 20 20.96 -0.31 15.43
N TYR A 21 20.24 0.16 16.44
CA TYR A 21 20.73 1.21 17.34
C TYR A 21 21.94 0.73 18.13
N GLN A 22 21.84 -0.39 18.83
CA GLN A 22 22.93 -0.98 19.62
C GLN A 22 24.20 -1.23 18.76
N GLN A 23 24.04 -1.75 17.54
CA GLN A 23 25.16 -1.92 16.61
C GLN A 23 25.80 -0.60 16.17
N ARG A 24 25.02 0.47 16.02
CA ARG A 24 25.54 1.79 15.61
C ARG A 24 26.21 2.49 16.77
N VAL A 25 25.59 2.49 17.95
CA VAL A 25 26.14 3.12 19.16
C VAL A 25 27.34 2.37 19.71
N GLY A 26 27.38 1.04 19.57
CA GLY A 26 28.52 0.19 19.93
C GLY A 26 29.78 0.45 19.09
N ARG A 27 29.67 1.21 17.99
CA ARG A 27 30.85 1.73 17.26
C ARG A 27 31.49 2.91 17.97
N ALA A 28 30.83 3.55 18.93
CA ALA A 28 31.36 4.66 19.70
C ALA A 28 31.98 4.15 21.01
N GLY A 29 33.28 4.35 21.19
CA GLY A 29 34.01 3.97 22.41
C GLY A 29 35.31 3.25 22.12
N ARG A 30 36.42 3.75 22.69
CA ARG A 30 37.76 3.15 22.58
C ARG A 30 38.27 2.75 23.96
N ARG A 31 39.01 1.65 24.03
CA ARG A 31 39.73 1.25 25.24
C ARG A 31 40.70 2.37 25.67
N GLY A 32 40.54 2.87 26.89
CA GLY A 32 41.37 3.95 27.45
C GLY A 32 40.90 5.38 27.16
N GLN A 33 39.77 5.58 26.46
CA GLN A 33 39.15 6.91 26.37
C GLN A 33 38.20 7.17 27.54
N ALA A 34 38.27 8.38 28.09
CA ALA A 34 37.43 8.79 29.22
C ALA A 34 35.94 8.93 28.85
N PHE A 35 35.62 9.30 27.60
CA PHE A 35 34.25 9.54 27.15
C PHE A 35 34.05 9.15 25.68
N SER A 36 32.88 8.60 25.36
CA SER A 36 32.33 8.48 24.01
C SER A 36 30.95 9.13 23.97
N PHE A 37 30.59 9.71 22.83
CA PHE A 37 29.30 10.40 22.67
C PHE A 37 28.52 9.82 21.50
N VAL A 38 27.23 9.60 21.73
CA VAL A 38 26.29 9.20 20.69
C VAL A 38 25.19 10.25 20.65
N LEU A 39 24.96 10.82 19.47
CA LEU A 39 23.87 11.75 19.23
C LEU A 39 22.92 11.17 18.18
N THR A 40 21.65 11.01 18.53
CA THR A 40 20.61 10.53 17.62
C THR A 40 19.59 11.63 17.39
N ALA A 41 19.56 12.17 16.16
CA ALA A 41 18.58 13.16 15.76
C ALA A 41 17.29 12.46 15.35
N CYS A 42 16.23 12.59 16.15
CA CYS A 42 14.91 12.02 15.86
C CYS A 42 14.14 12.93 14.90
N ARG A 43 13.66 12.37 13.79
CA ARG A 43 12.78 13.06 12.83
C ARG A 43 11.32 12.97 13.28
N SER A 44 10.40 13.63 12.56
CA SER A 44 8.95 13.53 12.76
C SER A 44 8.31 12.20 12.27
N LYS A 45 9.09 11.11 12.26
CA LYS A 45 8.61 9.75 11.95
C LYS A 45 7.99 9.08 13.19
N SER A 46 7.10 8.09 13.00
CA SER A 46 6.47 7.30 14.10
C SER A 46 7.44 6.66 15.03
N HIS A 47 8.40 6.01 14.41
CA HIS A 47 9.45 5.29 15.06
C HIS A 47 10.31 6.24 15.90
N ASP A 48 10.85 7.28 15.26
CA ASP A 48 11.66 8.32 15.89
C ASP A 48 10.95 9.01 17.06
N LEU A 49 9.70 9.45 16.89
CA LEU A 49 8.95 10.17 17.93
C LEU A 49 8.64 9.31 19.14
N PHE A 50 8.38 8.01 18.94
CA PHE A 50 8.12 7.08 20.05
C PHE A 50 9.36 6.91 20.92
N TYR A 51 10.48 6.56 20.30
CA TYR A 51 11.74 6.35 21.02
C TYR A 51 12.36 7.65 21.54
N PHE A 52 11.97 8.81 21.00
CA PHE A 52 12.29 10.11 21.59
C PHE A 52 11.58 10.33 22.94
N ARG A 53 10.34 9.86 23.09
CA ARG A 53 9.56 10.00 24.33
C ARG A 53 9.82 8.89 25.34
N HIS A 54 10.13 7.70 24.85
CA HIS A 54 10.44 6.51 25.64
C HIS A 54 11.88 6.05 25.33
N PRO A 55 12.91 6.84 25.67
CA PRO A 55 14.28 6.49 25.35
C PRO A 55 14.70 5.14 25.96
N GLU A 56 14.17 4.79 27.13
CA GLU A 56 14.42 3.51 27.80
C GLU A 56 14.02 2.30 26.96
N LYS A 57 12.98 2.44 26.12
CA LYS A 57 12.56 1.38 25.19
C LYS A 57 13.68 1.05 24.20
N ILE A 58 14.48 2.00 23.72
CA ILE A 58 15.59 1.67 22.78
C ILE A 58 16.92 1.42 23.47
N THR A 59 17.16 2.00 24.65
CA THR A 59 18.46 1.94 25.32
C THR A 59 18.59 0.83 26.36
N GLY A 60 17.51 0.45 27.04
CA GLY A 60 17.58 -0.35 28.28
C GLY A 60 16.61 -1.53 28.36
N ASP A 61 15.48 -1.49 27.66
CA ASP A 61 14.52 -2.58 27.69
C ASP A 61 15.07 -3.86 27.02
N LEU A 62 14.64 -5.02 27.55
CA LEU A 62 14.95 -6.31 26.97
C LEU A 62 14.41 -6.37 25.52
N PRO A 63 15.24 -6.72 24.53
CA PRO A 63 14.76 -6.88 23.16
C PRO A 63 13.76 -8.04 23.11
N PRO A 64 12.69 -7.95 22.30
CA PRO A 64 11.82 -9.09 22.09
C PRO A 64 12.64 -10.24 21.50
N PRO A 65 12.31 -11.51 21.85
CA PRO A 65 13.00 -12.64 21.27
C PRO A 65 12.86 -12.60 19.75
N PRO A 66 13.96 -12.66 18.98
CA PRO A 66 13.87 -12.66 17.53
C PRO A 66 13.06 -13.88 17.11
N PHE A 67 11.98 -13.65 16.37
CA PHE A 67 11.27 -14.75 15.75
C PHE A 67 11.83 -14.93 14.33
N LEU A 68 12.27 -16.14 14.03
CA LEU A 68 12.53 -16.54 12.66
C LEU A 68 11.33 -17.34 12.19
N THR A 69 10.75 -16.92 11.08
CA THR A 69 9.64 -17.63 10.45
C THR A 69 10.17 -18.83 9.63
N THR A 70 11.08 -19.63 10.21
CA THR A 70 11.65 -20.85 9.59
C THR A 70 10.61 -21.92 9.32
N LYS A 71 9.42 -21.79 9.92
CA LYS A 71 8.27 -22.67 9.71
C LYS A 71 7.30 -22.16 8.64
N LEU A 72 7.61 -21.06 7.93
CA LEU A 72 6.80 -20.61 6.79
C LEU A 72 6.93 -21.62 5.66
N GLU A 73 5.91 -22.45 5.52
CA GLU A 73 5.81 -23.48 4.50
C GLU A 73 5.98 -22.88 3.11
N MET A 74 5.45 -21.68 2.88
CA MET A 74 5.56 -20.98 1.60
C MET A 74 7.00 -20.70 1.18
N ILE A 75 7.91 -20.39 2.10
CA ILE A 75 9.32 -20.17 1.76
C ILE A 75 9.93 -21.48 1.25
N CYS A 76 9.73 -22.58 1.97
CA CYS A 76 10.17 -23.90 1.55
C CYS A 76 9.54 -24.31 0.22
N GLN A 77 8.23 -24.12 0.06
CA GLN A 77 7.50 -24.46 -1.16
C GLN A 77 8.06 -23.74 -2.39
N ARG A 78 8.40 -22.44 -2.28
CA ARG A 78 9.01 -21.67 -3.37
C ARG A 78 10.40 -22.19 -3.76
N LEU A 79 11.23 -22.50 -2.76
CA LEU A 79 12.57 -23.04 -3.01
C LEU A 79 12.51 -24.44 -3.62
N VAL A 80 11.69 -25.32 -3.06
CA VAL A 80 11.46 -26.68 -3.58
C VAL A 80 10.91 -26.62 -5.01
N ARG A 81 9.91 -25.77 -5.28
CA ARG A 81 9.37 -25.58 -6.63
C ARG A 81 10.46 -25.13 -7.62
N LYS A 82 11.29 -24.15 -7.23
CA LYS A 82 12.38 -23.65 -8.08
C LYS A 82 13.39 -24.74 -8.40
N ILE A 83 13.90 -25.45 -7.38
CA ILE A 83 14.86 -26.54 -7.58
C ILE A 83 14.25 -27.68 -8.40
N TRP A 84 12.97 -27.99 -8.20
CA TRP A 84 12.29 -29.02 -8.96
C TRP A 84 12.18 -28.65 -10.45
N LEU A 85 11.80 -27.42 -10.79
CA LEU A 85 11.78 -26.95 -12.17
C LEU A 85 13.16 -26.88 -12.79
N VAL A 86 14.19 -26.44 -12.05
CA VAL A 86 15.58 -26.47 -12.55
C VAL A 86 16.01 -27.90 -12.90
N SER A 87 15.72 -28.87 -12.03
CA SER A 87 16.02 -30.28 -12.29
C SER A 87 15.23 -30.83 -13.49
N ALA A 88 13.95 -30.48 -13.60
CA ALA A 88 13.09 -30.87 -14.73
C ALA A 88 13.62 -30.31 -16.07
N PHE A 89 13.94 -29.01 -16.13
CA PHE A 89 14.46 -28.38 -17.34
C PHE A 89 15.86 -28.89 -17.71
N LYS A 90 16.72 -29.19 -16.73
CA LYS A 90 18.01 -29.84 -16.97
C LYS A 90 17.81 -31.23 -17.61
N TRP A 91 16.87 -32.02 -17.08
CA TRP A 91 16.53 -33.32 -17.67
C TRP A 91 15.97 -33.16 -19.09
N LEU A 92 15.06 -32.20 -19.29
CA LEU A 92 14.41 -31.92 -20.57
C LEU A 92 15.43 -31.50 -21.65
N ARG A 93 16.40 -30.64 -21.29
CA ARG A 93 17.52 -30.27 -22.16
C ARG A 93 18.33 -31.49 -22.58
N GLN A 94 18.72 -32.34 -21.62
CA GLN A 94 19.48 -33.57 -21.91
C GLN A 94 18.74 -34.52 -22.85
N GLN A 95 17.42 -34.66 -22.72
CA GLN A 95 16.64 -35.50 -23.64
C GLN A 95 16.54 -34.89 -25.03
N THR A 96 16.43 -33.57 -25.12
CA THR A 96 16.36 -32.84 -26.40
C THR A 96 17.68 -32.94 -27.15
N GLU A 97 18.81 -32.75 -26.44
CA GLU A 97 20.16 -32.91 -26.99
C GLU A 97 20.44 -34.35 -27.43
N LYS A 98 20.00 -35.36 -26.66
CA LYS A 98 20.13 -36.79 -27.04
C LYS A 98 19.33 -37.16 -28.30
N ALA A 99 18.29 -36.40 -28.60
CA ALA A 99 17.47 -36.58 -29.80
C ALA A 99 18.00 -35.76 -30.99
N ASP A 100 19.22 -35.20 -30.91
CA ASP A 100 19.84 -34.32 -31.91
C ASP A 100 18.97 -33.12 -32.32
N HIS A 101 18.15 -32.62 -31.39
CA HIS A 101 17.35 -31.42 -31.59
C HIS A 101 17.97 -30.22 -30.85
N PRO A 102 17.93 -29.01 -31.44
CA PRO A 102 18.42 -27.80 -30.78
C PRO A 102 17.56 -27.44 -29.57
N TRP A 103 18.20 -26.91 -28.52
CA TRP A 103 17.52 -26.44 -27.32
C TRP A 103 16.91 -25.04 -27.56
N PRO A 104 15.58 -24.86 -27.55
CA PRO A 104 14.97 -23.60 -27.97
C PRO A 104 15.33 -22.38 -27.12
N VAL A 105 15.75 -22.58 -25.87
CA VAL A 105 16.14 -21.46 -24.99
C VAL A 105 17.49 -20.86 -25.40
N ASP A 106 18.36 -21.61 -26.09
CA ASP A 106 19.69 -21.12 -26.47
C ASP A 106 19.59 -19.92 -27.46
N ASP A 107 18.51 -19.81 -28.24
CA ASP A 107 18.22 -18.66 -29.10
C ASP A 107 17.99 -17.35 -28.31
N TYR A 108 17.67 -17.46 -27.02
CA TYR A 108 17.36 -16.33 -26.12
C TYR A 108 18.50 -15.97 -25.18
N ALA A 109 19.72 -16.52 -25.36
CA ALA A 109 20.87 -16.28 -24.48
C ALA A 109 21.27 -14.79 -24.32
N HIS A 110 20.77 -13.90 -25.18
CA HIS A 110 20.99 -12.45 -25.15
C HIS A 110 19.98 -11.68 -24.26
N ALA A 111 19.00 -12.36 -23.68
CA ALA A 111 17.98 -11.84 -22.78
C ALA A 111 17.84 -12.76 -21.55
N PRO A 112 18.86 -12.85 -20.69
CA PRO A 112 18.88 -13.79 -19.57
C PRO A 112 17.81 -13.44 -18.52
N ASP A 113 17.20 -14.47 -17.95
CA ASP A 113 16.25 -14.36 -16.85
C ASP A 113 16.99 -14.51 -15.51
N ASN A 114 16.96 -13.46 -14.68
CA ASN A 114 17.63 -13.43 -13.38
C ASN A 114 17.12 -14.51 -12.40
N HIS A 115 15.95 -15.10 -12.66
CA HIS A 115 15.36 -16.16 -11.85
C HIS A 115 15.68 -17.56 -12.35
N GLY A 116 16.13 -17.72 -13.59
CA GLY A 116 16.58 -18.99 -14.17
C GLY A 116 16.29 -19.12 -15.67
N GLU A 117 17.19 -19.79 -16.38
CA GLU A 117 17.12 -20.00 -17.84
C GLU A 117 16.06 -21.06 -18.22
N PHE A 118 14.80 -20.63 -18.31
CA PHE A 118 13.66 -21.41 -18.81
C PHE A 118 13.14 -20.84 -20.14
N PHE A 119 12.05 -21.39 -20.67
CA PHE A 119 11.42 -20.84 -21.87
C PHE A 119 10.90 -19.41 -21.64
N PRO A 120 11.01 -18.52 -22.64
CA PRO A 120 10.24 -17.28 -22.66
C PRO A 120 8.73 -17.57 -22.65
N VAL A 121 7.94 -16.73 -21.99
CA VAL A 121 6.48 -16.93 -21.86
C VAL A 121 5.79 -16.92 -23.21
N HIS A 122 6.04 -15.92 -24.05
CA HIS A 122 5.46 -15.84 -25.41
C HIS A 122 5.76 -17.10 -26.23
N TRP A 123 7.01 -17.56 -26.23
CA TRP A 123 7.44 -18.73 -26.99
C TRP A 123 6.76 -20.01 -26.48
N LEU A 124 6.71 -20.21 -25.17
CA LEU A 124 6.05 -21.39 -24.59
C LEU A 124 4.54 -21.38 -24.86
N LYS A 125 3.91 -20.21 -24.84
CA LYS A 125 2.48 -20.05 -25.17
C LYS A 125 2.17 -20.46 -26.61
N GLU A 126 3.00 -20.07 -27.56
CA GLU A 126 2.87 -20.46 -28.97
C GLU A 126 3.11 -21.96 -29.19
N ASN A 127 4.00 -22.56 -28.40
CA ASN A 127 4.43 -23.96 -28.56
C ASN A 127 3.85 -24.90 -27.49
N GLN A 128 2.80 -24.48 -26.78
CA GLN A 128 2.30 -25.15 -25.57
C GLN A 128 1.80 -26.58 -25.82
N THR A 129 1.21 -26.84 -27.00
CA THR A 129 0.67 -28.15 -27.38
C THR A 129 1.75 -29.24 -27.38
N ASP A 130 2.95 -28.89 -27.85
CA ASP A 130 4.06 -29.81 -27.97
C ASP A 130 4.93 -29.87 -26.70
N TRP A 131 5.05 -28.74 -26.00
CA TRP A 131 5.99 -28.60 -24.89
C TRP A 131 5.40 -28.77 -23.50
N LEU A 132 4.13 -28.42 -23.25
CA LEU A 132 3.52 -28.68 -21.93
C LEU A 132 3.51 -30.17 -21.57
N PRO A 133 3.20 -31.12 -22.48
CA PRO A 133 3.31 -32.55 -22.17
C PRO A 133 4.74 -32.98 -21.84
N LYS A 134 5.74 -32.45 -22.56
CA LYS A 134 7.17 -32.75 -22.31
C LYS A 134 7.64 -32.16 -20.98
N ILE A 135 7.22 -30.94 -20.65
CA ILE A 135 7.49 -30.30 -19.36
C ILE A 135 6.86 -31.12 -18.23
N ARG A 136 5.62 -31.58 -18.40
CA ARG A 136 4.95 -32.46 -17.42
C ARG A 136 5.75 -33.74 -17.20
N GLN A 137 6.17 -34.41 -18.27
CA GLN A 137 7.01 -35.61 -18.17
C GLN A 137 8.32 -35.33 -17.44
N ALA A 138 8.97 -34.19 -17.72
CA ALA A 138 10.20 -33.79 -17.06
C ALA A 138 10.00 -33.49 -15.56
N ILE A 139 8.88 -32.87 -15.19
CA ILE A 139 8.48 -32.62 -13.79
C ILE A 139 8.28 -33.96 -13.06
N GLU A 140 7.56 -34.90 -13.66
CA GLU A 140 7.35 -36.25 -13.11
C GLU A 140 8.68 -37.00 -12.96
N ALA A 141 9.56 -36.94 -13.95
CA ALA A 141 10.89 -37.55 -13.90
C ALA A 141 11.80 -36.94 -12.80
N ALA A 142 11.60 -35.66 -12.47
CA ALA A 142 12.39 -34.94 -11.47
C ALA A 142 11.81 -35.00 -10.05
N ILE A 143 10.79 -35.82 -9.78
CA ILE A 143 10.09 -35.87 -8.48
C ILE A 143 11.01 -36.26 -7.31
N LEU A 144 12.03 -37.09 -7.56
CA LEU A 144 13.01 -37.45 -6.53
C LEU A 144 13.82 -36.24 -6.05
N ALA A 145 14.17 -35.32 -6.96
CA ALA A 145 14.89 -34.10 -6.62
C ALA A 145 14.03 -33.15 -5.75
N ARG A 146 12.70 -33.10 -6.02
CA ARG A 146 11.73 -32.39 -5.19
C ARG A 146 11.74 -32.94 -3.75
N ASP A 147 11.64 -34.25 -3.61
CA ASP A 147 11.52 -34.92 -2.31
C ASP A 147 12.81 -34.84 -1.50
N GLU A 148 13.97 -35.04 -2.14
CA GLU A 148 15.28 -34.92 -1.50
C GLU A 148 15.55 -33.51 -0.98
N PHE A 149 15.29 -32.49 -1.81
CA PHE A 149 15.47 -31.10 -1.41
C PHE A 149 14.47 -30.70 -0.32
N SER A 150 13.21 -31.13 -0.42
CA SER A 150 12.19 -30.87 0.60
C SER A 150 12.58 -31.45 1.97
N ARG A 151 13.08 -32.69 2.05
CA ARG A 151 13.57 -33.29 3.32
C ARG A 151 14.70 -32.46 3.96
N THR A 152 15.57 -31.89 3.12
CA THR A 152 16.65 -31.03 3.56
C THR A 152 16.11 -29.70 4.12
N CYS A 153 15.18 -29.06 3.40
CA CYS A 153 14.54 -27.83 3.84
C CYS A 153 13.75 -27.99 5.15
N THR A 154 13.11 -29.14 5.36
CA THR A 154 12.32 -29.40 6.56
C THR A 154 13.12 -29.99 7.72
N GLN A 155 14.45 -30.09 7.59
CA GLN A 155 15.34 -30.65 8.63
C GLN A 155 14.86 -32.02 9.16
N GLN A 156 14.32 -32.86 8.26
CA GLN A 156 13.75 -34.17 8.58
C GLN A 156 12.47 -34.15 9.47
N ASP A 157 11.80 -33.00 9.65
CA ASP A 157 10.46 -32.95 10.25
C ASP A 157 9.45 -33.56 9.27
N HIS A 158 8.86 -34.70 9.65
CA HIS A 158 7.92 -35.44 8.81
C HIS A 158 6.60 -34.69 8.59
N HIS A 159 6.06 -34.02 9.61
CA HIS A 159 4.80 -33.29 9.48
C HIS A 159 4.97 -32.06 8.59
N LEU A 160 6.05 -31.30 8.80
CA LEU A 160 6.36 -30.17 7.94
C LEU A 160 6.64 -30.60 6.50
N PHE A 161 7.36 -31.71 6.31
CA PHE A 161 7.61 -32.28 4.98
C PHE A 161 6.30 -32.55 4.25
N GLN A 162 5.36 -33.27 4.87
CA GLN A 162 4.06 -33.58 4.26
C GLN A 162 3.30 -32.32 3.85
N ARG A 163 3.23 -31.30 4.72
CA ARG A 163 2.56 -30.03 4.41
C ARG A 163 3.25 -29.24 3.29
N VAL A 164 4.58 -29.29 3.20
CA VAL A 164 5.33 -28.65 2.11
C VAL A 164 5.11 -29.35 0.76
N ILE A 165 5.10 -30.69 0.72
CA ILE A 165 4.96 -31.42 -0.55
C ILE A 165 3.51 -31.55 -1.03
N GLN A 166 2.53 -31.52 -0.12
CA GLN A 166 1.12 -31.69 -0.45
C GLN A 166 0.64 -30.78 -1.60
N PRO A 167 0.97 -29.46 -1.63
CA PRO A 167 0.59 -28.59 -2.75
C PRO A 167 1.56 -28.65 -3.94
N LEU A 168 2.66 -29.41 -3.88
CA LEU A 168 3.70 -29.46 -4.91
C LEU A 168 3.57 -30.71 -5.78
N THR A 169 2.41 -30.87 -6.43
CA THR A 169 2.15 -31.96 -7.38
C THR A 169 2.48 -31.55 -8.82
N PRO A 170 2.75 -32.51 -9.73
CA PRO A 170 2.96 -32.21 -11.14
C PRO A 170 1.77 -31.44 -11.75
N GLU A 171 0.55 -31.84 -11.40
CA GLU A 171 -0.69 -31.19 -11.83
C GLU A 171 -0.74 -29.73 -11.41
N GLN A 172 -0.46 -29.45 -10.12
CA GLN A 172 -0.48 -28.08 -9.61
C GLN A 172 0.61 -27.22 -10.23
N LEU A 173 1.79 -27.78 -10.49
CA LEU A 173 2.89 -27.05 -11.13
C LEU A 173 2.59 -26.72 -12.59
N ILE A 174 1.95 -27.62 -13.33
CA ILE A 174 1.47 -27.34 -14.69
C ILE A 174 0.35 -26.28 -14.68
N GLN A 175 -0.56 -26.33 -13.71
CA GLN A 175 -1.56 -25.28 -13.52
C GLN A 175 -0.92 -23.92 -13.23
N ASP A 176 0.11 -23.88 -12.38
CA ASP A 176 0.87 -22.65 -12.09
C ASP A 176 1.54 -22.10 -13.37
N ILE A 177 2.09 -22.95 -14.24
CA ILE A 177 2.65 -22.54 -15.55
C ILE A 177 1.54 -22.01 -16.47
N ASN A 178 0.41 -22.70 -16.58
CA ASN A 178 -0.71 -22.25 -17.40
C ASN A 178 -1.28 -20.91 -16.93
N ALA A 179 -1.33 -20.66 -15.62
CA ALA A 179 -1.75 -19.37 -15.07
C ALA A 179 -0.85 -18.23 -15.56
N VAL A 180 0.47 -18.45 -15.61
CA VAL A 180 1.44 -17.52 -16.18
C VAL A 180 1.24 -17.32 -17.70
N LEU A 181 1.04 -18.40 -18.46
CA LEU A 181 0.84 -18.31 -19.92
C LEU A 181 -0.45 -17.55 -20.30
N ASN A 182 -1.48 -17.62 -19.44
CA ASN A 182 -2.75 -16.94 -19.62
C ASN A 182 -2.73 -15.48 -19.14
N ASP A 183 -1.70 -15.06 -18.40
CA ASP A 183 -1.52 -13.68 -17.97
C ASP A 183 -0.79 -12.87 -19.04
N SER A 184 -1.51 -12.00 -19.75
CA SER A 184 -0.92 -11.15 -20.80
C SER A 184 0.16 -10.19 -20.27
N ALA A 185 0.16 -9.86 -18.97
CA ALA A 185 1.21 -9.04 -18.38
C ALA A 185 2.56 -9.77 -18.30
N MET A 186 2.55 -11.11 -18.34
CA MET A 186 3.77 -11.94 -18.26
C MET A 186 4.39 -12.24 -19.63
N GLU A 187 3.71 -11.91 -20.73
CA GLU A 187 4.06 -12.37 -22.09
C GLU A 187 5.48 -11.99 -22.52
N ALA A 188 5.95 -10.81 -22.13
CA ALA A 188 7.27 -10.30 -22.46
C ALA A 188 8.41 -10.85 -21.58
N LYS A 189 8.12 -11.70 -20.58
CA LYS A 189 9.08 -12.16 -19.57
C LYS A 189 9.59 -13.57 -19.83
N GLY A 190 10.67 -13.93 -19.14
CA GLY A 190 11.05 -15.33 -18.96
C GLY A 190 10.09 -16.04 -18.01
N LEU A 191 9.91 -17.36 -18.19
CA LEU A 191 9.02 -18.15 -17.34
C LEU A 191 9.43 -18.11 -15.86
N ALA A 192 10.73 -18.02 -15.55
CA ALA A 192 11.19 -18.00 -14.17
C ALA A 192 10.83 -16.68 -13.48
N GLU A 193 11.04 -15.55 -14.14
CA GLU A 193 10.61 -14.22 -13.68
C GLU A 193 9.09 -14.15 -13.51
N ALA A 194 8.33 -14.64 -14.48
CA ALA A 194 6.87 -14.64 -14.40
C ALA A 194 6.34 -15.50 -13.24
N LEU A 195 6.94 -16.68 -13.00
CA LEU A 195 6.63 -17.49 -11.81
C LEU A 195 7.02 -16.78 -10.50
N ALA A 196 8.10 -16.01 -10.48
CA ALA A 196 8.46 -15.18 -9.32
C ALA A 196 7.43 -14.07 -9.09
N GLU A 197 6.97 -13.40 -10.14
CA GLU A 197 5.92 -12.38 -10.05
C GLU A 197 4.56 -12.91 -9.59
N HIS A 198 4.24 -14.17 -9.93
CA HIS A 198 3.08 -14.91 -9.41
C HIS A 198 3.30 -15.46 -7.99
N GLY A 199 4.39 -15.10 -7.31
CA GLY A 199 4.70 -15.55 -5.94
C GLY A 199 5.10 -17.02 -5.82
N LYS A 200 5.30 -17.73 -6.95
CA LYS A 200 5.64 -19.16 -6.98
C LYS A 200 7.12 -19.41 -6.73
N PHE A 201 7.98 -18.44 -7.05
CA PHE A 201 9.43 -18.45 -6.81
C PHE A 201 9.85 -17.36 -5.80
N PRO A 202 11.06 -17.46 -5.20
CA PRO A 202 11.63 -16.38 -4.42
C PRO A 202 11.88 -15.14 -5.30
N MET A 203 11.40 -13.97 -4.86
CA MET A 203 11.61 -12.70 -5.57
C MET A 203 12.65 -11.81 -4.88
N TYR A 204 12.73 -11.85 -3.56
CA TYR A 204 13.62 -10.97 -2.79
C TYR A 204 15.10 -11.25 -3.08
N GLY A 205 15.89 -10.18 -3.23
CA GLY A 205 17.32 -10.25 -3.56
C GLY A 205 17.64 -10.20 -5.07
N MET A 206 16.63 -10.19 -5.95
CA MET A 206 16.81 -10.02 -7.40
C MET A 206 16.38 -8.61 -7.84
N PRO A 207 17.08 -7.96 -8.79
CA PRO A 207 16.80 -6.57 -9.20
C PRO A 207 15.59 -6.43 -10.14
N THR A 208 14.56 -7.28 -10.00
CA THR A 208 13.38 -7.33 -10.90
C THR A 208 12.43 -6.15 -10.70
N ARG A 209 12.37 -5.60 -9.48
CA ARG A 209 11.54 -4.45 -9.14
C ARG A 209 12.26 -3.10 -9.23
N SER A 210 13.55 -3.10 -9.57
CA SER A 210 14.25 -1.83 -9.74
C SER A 210 13.79 -1.14 -11.02
N ARG A 211 13.56 0.17 -10.96
CA ARG A 211 13.27 1.01 -12.14
C ARG A 211 14.32 2.09 -12.24
N LEU A 212 14.81 2.27 -13.46
CA LEU A 212 15.81 3.28 -13.78
C LEU A 212 15.13 4.59 -14.19
N LEU A 213 15.73 5.71 -13.81
CA LEU A 213 15.46 7.04 -14.31
C LEU A 213 16.68 7.55 -15.07
N LEU A 214 16.57 7.79 -16.37
CA LEU A 214 17.68 8.28 -17.20
C LEU A 214 17.83 9.80 -17.05
N THR A 215 19.04 10.26 -16.73
CA THR A 215 19.30 11.67 -16.35
C THR A 215 20.14 12.46 -17.34
N ARG A 216 21.26 11.93 -17.83
CA ARG A 216 22.13 12.64 -18.79
C ARG A 216 23.04 11.69 -19.55
N PRO A 217 23.49 12.07 -20.76
CA PRO A 217 24.56 11.35 -21.42
C PRO A 217 25.90 11.51 -20.68
N VAL A 218 26.68 10.42 -20.63
CA VAL A 218 28.04 10.30 -20.09
C VAL A 218 28.94 9.64 -21.13
N SER A 219 30.20 10.07 -21.19
CA SER A 219 31.23 9.39 -21.98
C SER A 219 31.96 8.41 -21.07
N THR A 220 31.86 7.11 -21.33
CA THR A 220 32.51 6.05 -20.53
C THR A 220 33.84 5.58 -21.15
N GLY A 221 34.19 6.06 -22.35
CA GLY A 221 35.48 5.86 -23.00
C GLY A 221 35.66 6.77 -24.22
N GLU A 222 36.59 6.43 -25.13
CA GLU A 222 36.85 7.21 -26.36
C GLU A 222 35.68 7.17 -27.36
N LYS A 223 34.87 6.08 -27.37
CA LYS A 223 33.81 5.86 -28.37
C LYS A 223 32.41 5.62 -27.80
N GLU A 224 32.29 5.15 -26.55
CA GLU A 224 31.00 4.78 -25.97
C GLU A 224 30.38 5.94 -25.18
N ILE A 225 29.10 6.17 -25.46
CA ILE A 225 28.25 7.13 -24.77
C ILE A 225 27.12 6.32 -24.15
N GLU A 226 26.91 6.53 -22.85
CA GLU A 226 25.83 5.92 -22.09
C GLU A 226 24.99 7.00 -21.42
N PHE A 227 23.89 6.60 -20.78
CA PHE A 227 23.08 7.51 -19.98
C PHE A 227 23.27 7.19 -18.50
N ALA A 228 23.70 8.20 -17.73
CA ALA A 228 23.65 8.14 -16.28
C ALA A 228 22.19 7.93 -15.84
N SER A 229 22.02 7.18 -14.75
CA SER A 229 20.71 6.81 -14.24
C SER A 229 20.66 6.89 -12.72
N MET A 230 19.44 6.97 -12.20
CA MET A 230 19.12 6.71 -10.79
C MET A 230 18.23 5.48 -10.74
N ASP A 231 18.32 4.70 -9.67
CA ASP A 231 17.47 3.54 -9.47
C ASP A 231 16.65 3.66 -8.18
N ARG A 232 15.43 3.11 -8.23
CA ARG A 232 14.51 2.97 -7.09
C ARG A 232 13.73 1.68 -7.23
N ASP A 233 13.33 1.11 -6.09
CA ASP A 233 12.28 0.09 -6.08
C ASP A 233 10.99 0.65 -6.70
N LEU A 234 10.28 -0.18 -7.47
CA LEU A 234 9.10 0.17 -8.24
C LEU A 234 8.04 0.90 -7.41
N ASP A 235 7.81 0.51 -6.14
CA ASP A 235 6.83 1.16 -5.26
C ASP A 235 7.15 2.65 -5.04
N ILE A 236 8.44 2.99 -4.99
CA ILE A 236 8.94 4.35 -4.82
C ILE A 236 9.05 5.03 -6.19
N ALA A 237 9.51 4.32 -7.21
CA ALA A 237 9.72 4.85 -8.55
C ALA A 237 8.44 5.43 -9.17
N ILE A 238 7.30 4.73 -9.06
CA ILE A 238 6.01 5.24 -9.59
C ILE A 238 5.54 6.54 -8.90
N GLN A 239 6.18 6.94 -7.79
CA GLN A 239 5.90 8.18 -7.09
C GLN A 239 7.01 9.21 -7.32
N GLU A 240 8.27 8.86 -7.05
CA GLU A 240 9.43 9.77 -7.11
C GLU A 240 9.81 10.10 -8.55
N PHE A 241 9.77 9.11 -9.45
CA PHE A 241 10.19 9.25 -10.85
C PHE A 241 9.06 9.63 -11.80
N ALA A 242 7.80 9.64 -11.30
CA ALA A 242 6.66 10.11 -12.07
C ALA A 242 6.92 11.52 -12.65
N PRO A 243 6.43 11.83 -13.86
CA PRO A 243 6.63 13.13 -14.50
C PRO A 243 6.20 14.33 -13.65
N GLY A 244 6.90 15.46 -13.78
CA GLY A 244 6.59 16.71 -13.10
C GLY A 244 7.31 16.94 -11.77
N LYS A 245 8.45 16.28 -11.54
CA LYS A 245 9.25 16.39 -10.31
C LYS A 245 10.70 16.75 -10.58
N ILE A 246 11.32 17.41 -9.61
CA ILE A 246 12.75 17.72 -9.66
C ILE A 246 13.51 16.80 -8.70
N LEU A 247 14.51 16.10 -9.24
CA LEU A 247 15.38 15.21 -8.48
C LEU A 247 16.83 15.68 -8.57
N VAL A 248 17.61 15.38 -7.53
CA VAL A 248 19.01 15.78 -7.46
C VAL A 248 19.91 14.57 -7.58
N GLN A 249 20.82 14.61 -8.56
CA GLN A 249 21.91 13.63 -8.74
C GLN A 249 23.22 14.37 -9.03
N ASP A 250 24.30 14.01 -8.34
CA ASP A 250 25.62 14.65 -8.47
C ASP A 250 25.59 16.19 -8.36
N LYS A 251 24.82 16.73 -7.40
CA LYS A 251 24.59 18.17 -7.19
C LYS A 251 23.92 18.89 -8.37
N ARG A 252 23.34 18.16 -9.33
CA ARG A 252 22.58 18.69 -10.47
C ARG A 252 21.10 18.36 -10.29
N ARG A 253 20.23 19.29 -10.71
CA ARG A 253 18.77 19.13 -10.70
C ARG A 253 18.32 18.59 -12.05
N TYR A 254 17.49 17.55 -12.06
CA TYR A 254 16.88 16.98 -13.27
C TYR A 254 15.37 16.97 -13.12
N PHE A 255 14.69 17.29 -14.22
CA PHE A 255 13.23 17.33 -14.26
C PHE A 255 12.68 16.05 -14.90
N THR A 256 11.82 15.32 -14.18
CA THR A 256 11.20 14.08 -14.67
C THR A 256 10.16 14.40 -15.73
N ALA A 257 10.26 13.76 -16.89
CA ALA A 257 9.54 14.20 -18.08
C ALA A 257 8.75 13.09 -18.78
N GLY A 258 9.04 11.82 -18.50
CA GLY A 258 8.32 10.72 -19.14
C GLY A 258 8.84 9.33 -18.79
N TYR A 259 8.64 8.40 -19.71
CA TYR A 259 8.89 6.97 -19.59
C TYR A 259 9.83 6.49 -20.70
N SER A 260 10.73 5.58 -20.36
CA SER A 260 11.67 4.96 -21.31
C SER A 260 12.22 3.68 -20.75
N GLY A 261 12.39 2.67 -21.62
CA GLY A 261 13.31 1.57 -21.34
C GLY A 261 14.76 2.01 -21.44
N MET A 262 15.68 1.05 -21.39
CA MET A 262 17.11 1.34 -21.55
C MET A 262 17.40 1.85 -22.97
N LEU A 263 18.10 2.98 -23.06
CA LEU A 263 18.48 3.58 -24.35
C LEU A 263 19.73 2.87 -24.90
N LYS A 264 19.56 2.08 -25.97
CA LYS A 264 20.67 1.40 -26.64
C LYS A 264 21.18 2.23 -27.82
N GLN A 265 22.50 2.38 -27.91
CA GLN A 265 23.13 3.09 -29.01
C GLN A 265 22.95 2.33 -30.33
N SER A 266 22.65 3.05 -31.41
CA SER A 266 22.54 2.46 -32.74
C SER A 266 23.90 2.15 -33.33
N ARG A 267 24.05 0.92 -33.84
CA ARG A 267 25.24 0.51 -34.61
C ARG A 267 25.41 1.30 -35.91
N LYS A 268 24.31 1.78 -36.51
CA LYS A 268 24.32 2.53 -37.78
C LYS A 268 24.59 4.02 -37.57
N ASN A 269 24.08 4.60 -36.49
CA ASN A 269 24.25 6.02 -36.18
C ASN A 269 24.62 6.18 -34.69
N PRO A 270 25.91 6.41 -34.36
CA PRO A 270 26.37 6.56 -32.98
C PRO A 270 25.73 7.74 -32.21
N ARG A 271 25.05 8.67 -32.89
CA ARG A 271 24.33 9.78 -32.25
C ARG A 271 22.87 9.43 -31.91
N SER A 272 22.37 8.29 -32.38
CA SER A 272 20.99 7.85 -32.17
C SER A 272 20.93 6.71 -31.17
N PHE A 273 20.06 6.87 -30.18
CA PHE A 273 19.74 5.88 -29.17
C PHE A 273 18.27 5.51 -29.29
N TYR A 274 17.95 4.25 -29.03
CA TYR A 274 16.59 3.73 -29.13
C TYR A 274 16.20 3.05 -27.83
N SER A 275 15.05 3.44 -27.30
CA SER A 275 14.39 2.70 -26.24
C SER A 275 13.97 1.32 -26.78
N ASN A 276 14.16 0.29 -25.98
CA ASN A 276 13.65 -1.06 -26.24
C ASN A 276 12.19 -1.24 -25.78
N ALA A 277 11.60 -0.23 -25.13
CA ALA A 277 10.23 -0.29 -24.63
C ALA A 277 9.22 0.12 -25.72
N PRO A 278 8.30 -0.76 -26.13
CA PRO A 278 7.26 -0.42 -27.11
C PRO A 278 6.18 0.49 -26.51
N GLU A 279 5.91 0.36 -25.20
CA GLU A 279 4.90 1.09 -24.45
C GLU A 279 5.53 1.84 -23.26
N PRO A 280 4.81 2.76 -22.58
CA PRO A 280 5.29 3.37 -21.34
C PRO A 280 5.63 2.33 -20.24
N GLY A 281 4.96 1.19 -20.27
CA GLY A 281 5.14 0.08 -19.33
C GLY A 281 4.36 -1.16 -19.75
N GLU A 282 4.33 -2.16 -18.88
CA GLU A 282 3.43 -3.31 -19.00
C GLU A 282 2.01 -2.87 -18.67
N LEU A 283 1.09 -3.02 -19.62
CA LEU A 283 -0.30 -2.62 -19.44
C LEU A 283 -1.07 -3.68 -18.62
N ARG A 284 -1.72 -3.23 -17.56
CA ARG A 284 -2.73 -3.98 -16.82
C ARG A 284 -4.05 -3.21 -16.87
N THR A 285 -5.09 -3.83 -17.41
CA THR A 285 -6.43 -3.23 -17.39
C THR A 285 -7.12 -3.68 -16.11
N MET A 286 -7.53 -2.72 -15.29
CA MET A 286 -8.21 -2.97 -14.02
C MET A 286 -9.63 -2.43 -14.07
N THR A 287 -10.53 -2.98 -13.27
CA THR A 287 -11.87 -2.45 -13.05
C THR A 287 -12.20 -2.44 -11.57
N ALA A 288 -13.06 -1.51 -11.15
CA ALA A 288 -13.55 -1.41 -9.78
C ALA A 288 -15.06 -1.67 -9.76
N CYS A 289 -15.52 -2.51 -8.83
CA CYS A 289 -16.95 -2.73 -8.65
C CYS A 289 -17.65 -1.44 -8.19
N PRO A 290 -18.74 -0.99 -8.84
CA PRO A 290 -19.42 0.25 -8.48
C PRO A 290 -20.14 0.20 -7.11
N VAL A 291 -20.33 -1.00 -6.55
CA VAL A 291 -21.02 -1.20 -5.27
C VAL A 291 -20.02 -1.41 -4.14
N CYS A 292 -19.17 -2.44 -4.22
CA CYS A 292 -18.25 -2.76 -3.13
C CYS A 292 -16.83 -2.19 -3.30
N ASN A 293 -16.57 -1.45 -4.39
CA ASN A 293 -15.27 -0.83 -4.72
C ASN A 293 -14.09 -1.80 -4.80
N ILE A 294 -14.34 -3.11 -4.92
CA ILE A 294 -13.26 -4.08 -5.06
C ILE A 294 -12.65 -3.98 -6.45
N TRP A 295 -11.31 -4.02 -6.50
CA TRP A 295 -10.56 -3.96 -7.74
C TRP A 295 -10.25 -5.37 -8.23
N ALA A 296 -10.36 -5.58 -9.54
CA ALA A 296 -9.99 -6.82 -10.18
C ALA A 296 -9.37 -6.53 -11.56
N PRO A 297 -8.52 -7.43 -12.09
CA PRO A 297 -8.18 -7.42 -13.50
C PRO A 297 -9.46 -7.40 -14.34
N ALA A 298 -9.52 -6.51 -15.33
CA ALA A 298 -10.70 -6.36 -16.17
C ALA A 298 -10.85 -7.60 -17.07
N ASN A 299 -11.85 -8.43 -16.78
CA ASN A 299 -12.25 -9.52 -17.64
C ASN A 299 -13.45 -9.07 -18.48
N SER A 300 -13.30 -9.06 -19.81
CA SER A 300 -14.37 -8.66 -20.72
C SER A 300 -15.61 -9.55 -20.68
N LEU A 301 -15.51 -10.75 -20.08
CA LEU A 301 -16.60 -11.73 -19.97
C LEU A 301 -17.35 -11.66 -18.63
N ALA A 302 -16.84 -10.93 -17.64
CA ALA A 302 -17.46 -10.87 -16.32
C ALA A 302 -18.59 -9.82 -16.30
N THR A 303 -19.84 -10.28 -16.27
CA THR A 303 -21.04 -9.44 -16.18
C THR A 303 -21.40 -9.04 -14.75
N GLU A 304 -20.90 -9.79 -13.75
CA GLU A 304 -21.19 -9.58 -12.33
C GLU A 304 -19.90 -9.58 -11.49
N CYS A 305 -19.92 -8.81 -10.40
CA CYS A 305 -18.86 -8.80 -9.42
C CYS A 305 -18.85 -10.14 -8.66
N THR A 306 -17.72 -10.86 -8.72
CA THR A 306 -17.55 -12.16 -8.03
C THR A 306 -17.68 -12.10 -6.51
N ILE A 307 -17.65 -10.90 -5.92
CA ILE A 307 -17.63 -10.68 -4.48
C ILE A 307 -18.99 -10.22 -3.94
N CYS A 308 -19.71 -9.35 -4.67
CA CYS A 308 -21.00 -8.81 -4.20
C CYS A 308 -22.18 -9.06 -5.14
N GLY A 309 -21.97 -9.68 -6.31
CA GLY A 309 -23.01 -9.94 -7.31
C GLY A 309 -23.49 -8.71 -8.08
N ALA A 310 -22.89 -7.53 -7.88
CA ALA A 310 -23.30 -6.32 -8.59
C ALA A 310 -22.96 -6.40 -10.09
N VAL A 311 -23.84 -5.86 -10.94
CA VAL A 311 -23.65 -5.79 -12.39
C VAL A 311 -22.44 -4.92 -12.74
N MET A 312 -21.58 -5.40 -13.65
CA MET A 312 -20.30 -4.78 -14.04
C MET A 312 -20.34 -4.09 -15.41
N ASP A 313 -21.46 -4.12 -16.14
CA ASP A 313 -21.59 -3.58 -17.51
C ASP A 313 -21.23 -2.08 -17.62
N LYS A 314 -21.40 -1.31 -16.53
CA LYS A 314 -21.06 0.12 -16.45
C LYS A 314 -19.82 0.39 -15.59
N ALA A 315 -19.08 -0.64 -15.18
CA ALA A 315 -17.89 -0.44 -14.36
C ALA A 315 -16.79 0.23 -15.19
N GLU A 316 -16.23 1.31 -14.66
CA GLU A 316 -15.09 1.98 -15.30
C GLU A 316 -13.90 1.01 -15.42
N ARG A 317 -13.17 1.16 -16.53
CA ARG A 317 -11.93 0.42 -16.78
C ARG A 317 -10.77 1.41 -16.71
N TYR A 318 -9.77 1.05 -15.93
CA TYR A 318 -8.58 1.86 -15.71
C TYR A 318 -7.39 1.16 -16.37
N GLN A 319 -6.69 1.91 -17.23
CA GLN A 319 -5.41 1.46 -17.78
C GLN A 319 -4.33 1.75 -16.74
N CYS A 320 -3.65 0.71 -16.27
CA CYS A 320 -2.60 0.80 -15.26
C CYS A 320 -1.29 0.30 -15.88
N TYR A 321 -0.31 1.18 -16.07
CA TYR A 321 1.00 0.80 -16.59
C TYR A 321 1.98 0.52 -15.46
N VAL A 322 2.70 -0.60 -15.55
CA VAL A 322 3.91 -0.87 -14.76
C VAL A 322 5.10 -0.38 -15.57
N PRO A 323 5.69 0.79 -15.28
CA PRO A 323 6.64 1.42 -16.19
C PRO A 323 7.88 0.58 -16.40
N TYR A 324 8.42 0.50 -17.62
CA TYR A 324 9.71 -0.15 -17.86
C TYR A 324 10.89 0.65 -17.29
N GLY A 325 10.71 1.96 -17.17
CA GLY A 325 11.68 2.93 -16.67
C GLY A 325 11.20 4.34 -16.96
N PHE A 326 11.96 5.32 -16.50
CA PHE A 326 11.63 6.74 -16.55
C PHE A 326 12.73 7.52 -17.25
N ILE A 327 12.36 8.69 -17.77
CA ILE A 327 13.29 9.61 -18.42
C ILE A 327 13.07 11.04 -17.93
N THR A 328 14.16 11.75 -17.74
CA THR A 328 14.15 13.19 -17.46
C THR A 328 14.19 13.99 -18.76
N THR A 329 14.28 15.32 -18.66
CA THR A 329 14.62 16.19 -19.80
C THR A 329 16.02 15.95 -20.39
N LEU A 330 16.78 14.99 -19.83
CA LEU A 330 18.14 14.61 -20.23
C LEU A 330 19.18 15.74 -20.19
N GLU A 331 18.83 16.83 -19.50
CA GLU A 331 19.70 17.98 -19.25
C GLU A 331 19.51 18.48 -17.82
N PRO A 332 20.57 19.00 -17.18
CA PRO A 332 20.45 19.61 -15.87
C PRO A 332 19.72 20.95 -15.96
N LYS A 333 18.79 21.19 -15.04
CA LYS A 333 18.09 22.47 -14.86
C LYS A 333 18.89 23.41 -13.95
N SER A 334 18.77 24.72 -14.16
CA SER A 334 19.56 25.69 -13.40
C SER A 334 19.01 25.88 -11.96
N ALA A 335 19.84 26.35 -11.04
CA ALA A 335 19.39 26.65 -9.67
C ALA A 335 18.50 27.91 -9.60
N LYS A 336 18.58 28.80 -10.60
CA LYS A 336 17.80 30.04 -10.69
C LYS A 336 16.44 29.88 -11.36
N GLU A 337 16.20 28.73 -11.99
CA GLU A 337 14.87 28.34 -12.43
C GLU A 337 14.08 27.94 -11.18
N ASP A 338 13.40 28.94 -10.59
CA ASP A 338 12.41 28.77 -9.52
C ASP A 338 11.19 28.03 -10.08
N PHE A 339 11.34 26.73 -10.30
CA PHE A 339 10.21 25.83 -10.39
C PHE A 339 9.73 25.53 -8.97
N ASP A 340 8.91 26.43 -8.41
CA ASP A 340 8.05 26.12 -7.26
C ASP A 340 6.95 25.11 -7.62
N GLN A 341 6.84 24.75 -8.90
CA GLN A 341 5.82 23.84 -9.40
C GLN A 341 6.29 22.38 -9.29
N ILE A 342 5.94 21.75 -8.16
CA ILE A 342 5.56 20.33 -8.21
C ILE A 342 4.27 20.30 -9.04
N LEU A 343 4.37 19.99 -10.33
CA LEU A 343 3.20 19.91 -11.21
C LEU A 343 2.26 18.77 -10.81
N THR A 344 2.76 17.75 -10.08
CA THR A 344 1.99 16.56 -9.71
C THR A 344 2.18 16.13 -8.25
N THR A 345 1.08 16.07 -7.49
CA THR A 345 1.05 15.39 -6.19
C THR A 345 0.78 13.91 -6.43
N ALA A 346 1.78 13.06 -6.18
CA ALA A 346 1.62 11.62 -6.35
C ALA A 346 0.58 11.07 -5.36
N SER A 347 -0.47 10.43 -5.86
CA SER A 347 -1.40 9.69 -4.99
C SER A 347 -0.70 8.44 -4.46
N ARG A 348 -0.90 8.12 -3.17
CA ARG A 348 -0.35 6.91 -2.55
C ARG A 348 -1.49 6.02 -2.09
N VAL A 349 -2.06 5.25 -3.01
CA VAL A 349 -3.17 4.33 -2.68
C VAL A 349 -2.76 2.92 -3.04
N SER A 350 -2.96 2.01 -2.08
CA SER A 350 -2.73 0.59 -2.28
C SER A 350 -4.05 -0.14 -2.21
N ILE A 351 -4.31 -0.96 -3.21
CA ILE A 351 -5.54 -1.73 -3.38
C ILE A 351 -5.19 -3.20 -3.47
N ALA A 352 -6.02 -4.05 -2.87
CA ALA A 352 -5.95 -5.49 -3.06
C ALA A 352 -6.80 -5.91 -4.26
N GLU A 353 -6.30 -6.87 -5.04
CA GLU A 353 -7.15 -7.61 -5.99
C GLU A 353 -8.26 -8.37 -5.25
N ALA A 354 -9.36 -8.63 -5.97
CA ALA A 354 -10.54 -9.27 -5.42
C ALA A 354 -10.25 -10.64 -4.80
N TYR A 355 -10.70 -10.83 -3.56
CA TYR A 355 -10.67 -12.11 -2.85
C TYR A 355 -11.94 -12.31 -2.03
N THR A 356 -12.30 -13.58 -1.86
CA THR A 356 -13.49 -13.99 -1.10
C THR A 356 -13.17 -14.07 0.39
N PHE A 357 -14.03 -13.48 1.21
CA PHE A 357 -13.97 -13.63 2.66
C PHE A 357 -14.86 -14.80 3.11
N SER A 358 -14.27 -15.80 3.76
CA SER A 358 -14.95 -17.03 4.20
C SER A 358 -14.76 -17.36 5.68
N ALA A 359 -13.96 -16.59 6.43
CA ALA A 359 -13.78 -16.82 7.85
C ALA A 359 -15.08 -16.56 8.63
N MET A 360 -15.31 -17.40 9.65
CA MET A 360 -16.41 -17.22 10.59
C MET A 360 -16.01 -16.22 11.68
N PRO A 361 -16.98 -15.56 12.34
CA PRO A 361 -16.71 -14.73 13.52
C PRO A 361 -15.98 -15.52 14.61
N GLU A 362 -15.02 -14.88 15.26
CA GLU A 362 -14.33 -15.42 16.43
C GLU A 362 -15.29 -15.45 17.64
N PRO A 363 -15.21 -16.47 18.52
CA PRO A 363 -16.06 -16.56 19.70
C PRO A 363 -15.90 -15.35 20.63
N ASP A 364 -17.02 -14.92 21.24
CA ASP A 364 -17.09 -13.87 22.26
C ASP A 364 -16.58 -12.48 21.83
N VAL A 365 -16.35 -12.26 20.53
CA VAL A 365 -15.95 -10.97 19.95
C VAL A 365 -16.74 -10.69 18.66
N ASN A 366 -16.67 -9.47 18.14
CA ASN A 366 -17.46 -9.04 16.98
C ASN A 366 -16.63 -8.94 15.69
N VAL A 367 -15.64 -9.83 15.53
CA VAL A 367 -14.72 -9.80 14.39
C VAL A 367 -14.55 -11.19 13.81
N ALA A 368 -14.58 -11.28 12.48
CA ALA A 368 -14.07 -12.42 11.72
C ALA A 368 -12.70 -12.06 11.14
N ILE A 369 -11.75 -12.99 11.22
CA ILE A 369 -10.33 -12.73 10.88
C ILE A 369 -9.88 -13.71 9.80
N GLN A 370 -9.36 -13.19 8.69
CA GLN A 370 -8.86 -14.01 7.58
C GLN A 370 -7.49 -13.54 7.12
N LEU A 371 -6.52 -14.45 7.13
CA LEU A 371 -5.29 -14.32 6.35
C LEU A 371 -5.56 -14.82 4.93
N GLN A 372 -5.33 -13.95 3.96
CA GLN A 372 -5.34 -14.26 2.55
C GLN A 372 -3.90 -14.29 2.04
N PRO A 373 -3.27 -15.48 1.92
CA PRO A 373 -1.92 -15.59 1.41
C PRO A 373 -1.89 -15.30 -0.09
N GLN A 374 -0.75 -14.83 -0.58
CA GLN A 374 -0.50 -14.61 -2.02
C GLN A 374 -1.52 -13.70 -2.72
N THR A 375 -1.98 -12.65 -2.03
CA THR A 375 -2.84 -11.62 -2.62
C THR A 375 -2.01 -10.66 -3.46
N CYS A 376 -2.43 -10.41 -4.69
CA CYS A 376 -1.85 -9.35 -5.50
C CYS A 376 -2.37 -7.98 -5.03
N LEU A 377 -1.45 -7.10 -4.64
CA LEU A 377 -1.72 -5.71 -4.31
C LEU A 377 -1.19 -4.82 -5.41
N HIS A 378 -1.97 -3.80 -5.79
CA HIS A 378 -1.52 -2.75 -6.69
C HIS A 378 -1.35 -1.48 -5.89
N ARG A 379 -0.10 -1.01 -5.78
CA ARG A 379 0.14 0.37 -5.37
C ARG A 379 -0.02 1.26 -6.60
N LEU A 380 -0.93 2.22 -6.51
CA LEU A 380 -1.30 3.09 -7.63
C LEU A 380 -0.86 4.53 -7.39
N ASN A 381 -0.32 5.13 -8.45
CA ASN A 381 -0.27 6.58 -8.62
C ASN A 381 -1.29 6.96 -9.70
N ARG A 382 -2.39 7.58 -9.26
CA ARG A 382 -3.53 8.01 -10.09
C ARG A 382 -3.38 9.45 -10.60
N GLY A 383 -2.23 10.06 -10.39
CA GLY A 383 -1.99 11.48 -10.70
C GLY A 383 -2.70 12.38 -9.70
N ILE A 384 -3.27 13.49 -10.20
CA ILE A 384 -3.91 14.53 -9.39
C ILE A 384 -5.42 14.31 -9.33
N TYR A 385 -6.01 14.52 -8.16
CA TYR A 385 -7.46 14.55 -7.96
C TYR A 385 -7.98 15.98 -8.11
N THR A 386 -8.78 16.23 -9.14
CA THR A 386 -9.42 17.53 -9.45
C THR A 386 -10.80 17.27 -10.03
N ASP A 387 -11.77 18.16 -9.79
CA ASP A 387 -13.10 18.04 -10.40
C ASP A 387 -13.79 16.70 -10.12
N LYS A 388 -13.57 16.17 -8.91
CA LYS A 388 -14.05 14.88 -8.40
C LYS A 388 -13.51 13.63 -9.13
N THR A 389 -12.55 13.77 -10.04
CA THR A 389 -11.95 12.65 -10.78
C THR A 389 -10.42 12.66 -10.69
N TRP A 390 -9.83 11.48 -10.92
CA TRP A 390 -8.37 11.36 -11.05
C TRP A 390 -7.98 11.61 -12.50
N ARG A 391 -7.09 12.58 -12.76
CA ARG A 391 -6.67 12.90 -14.13
C ARG A 391 -5.77 11.83 -14.76
N GLY A 392 -5.09 11.01 -13.95
CA GLY A 392 -4.07 10.09 -14.43
C GLY A 392 -2.88 10.79 -15.09
N PHE A 393 -2.21 10.05 -15.96
CA PHE A 393 -1.08 10.47 -16.79
C PHE A 393 -1.42 10.28 -18.26
N SER A 394 -0.67 10.95 -19.12
CA SER A 394 -0.78 10.84 -20.58
C SER A 394 0.60 10.98 -21.19
N ALA A 395 0.91 10.19 -22.22
CA ALA A 395 2.23 10.23 -22.83
C ALA A 395 2.17 10.05 -24.35
N THR A 396 3.05 10.77 -25.05
CA THR A 396 3.22 10.71 -26.49
C THR A 396 4.60 10.16 -26.82
N GLN A 397 4.66 9.22 -27.76
CA GLN A 397 5.91 8.63 -28.23
C GLN A 397 6.59 9.56 -29.23
N GLY A 398 7.90 9.74 -29.08
CA GLY A 398 8.66 10.57 -30.00
C GLY A 398 10.17 10.43 -29.89
N SER A 399 10.86 11.47 -30.34
CA SER A 399 12.32 11.57 -30.33
C SER A 399 12.73 12.85 -29.61
N LEU A 400 13.51 12.70 -28.53
CA LEU A 400 14.04 13.82 -27.75
C LEU A 400 15.47 14.12 -28.20
N SER A 401 15.70 15.34 -28.70
CA SER A 401 17.04 15.86 -28.95
C SER A 401 17.74 16.10 -27.62
N VAL A 402 18.98 15.65 -27.45
CA VAL A 402 19.73 15.73 -26.19
C VAL A 402 21.01 16.55 -26.40
N PRO A 403 21.21 17.64 -25.65
CA PRO A 403 22.44 18.41 -25.75
C PRO A 403 23.60 17.60 -25.16
N PHE A 404 24.64 17.38 -25.96
CA PHE A 404 25.86 16.70 -25.51
C PHE A 404 27.09 17.44 -26.01
N ARG A 405 28.15 17.47 -25.19
CA ARG A 405 29.45 18.06 -25.56
C ARG A 405 30.52 17.00 -25.43
N LYS A 406 31.26 16.76 -26.50
CA LYS A 406 32.44 15.89 -26.53
C LYS A 406 33.67 16.74 -26.81
N GLN A 407 34.63 16.74 -25.87
CA GLN A 407 35.87 17.54 -25.98
C GLN A 407 35.62 19.04 -26.29
N GLY A 408 34.59 19.63 -25.67
CA GLY A 408 34.23 21.04 -25.87
C GLY A 408 33.34 21.34 -27.08
N THR A 409 33.21 20.41 -28.03
CA THR A 409 32.36 20.57 -29.21
C THR A 409 30.93 20.10 -28.94
N TYR A 410 29.94 20.93 -29.27
CA TYR A 410 28.53 20.57 -29.19
C TYR A 410 28.16 19.55 -30.28
N GLN A 411 27.57 18.44 -29.87
CA GLN A 411 27.07 17.39 -30.76
C GLN A 411 25.73 16.88 -30.20
N PRO A 412 24.59 17.16 -30.83
CA PRO A 412 23.31 16.67 -30.33
C PRO A 412 23.20 15.15 -30.50
N LEU A 413 22.66 14.49 -29.49
CA LEU A 413 22.25 13.08 -29.52
C LEU A 413 20.73 13.01 -29.65
N TRP A 414 20.21 11.84 -30.00
CA TRP A 414 18.78 11.60 -30.15
C TRP A 414 18.34 10.39 -29.33
N ALA A 415 17.45 10.60 -28.36
CA ALA A 415 16.76 9.54 -27.65
C ALA A 415 15.43 9.26 -28.38
N ASN A 416 15.37 8.16 -29.12
CA ASN A 416 14.24 7.79 -29.97
C ASN A 416 13.34 6.75 -29.29
N ARG A 417 12.05 6.76 -29.65
CA ARG A 417 11.00 5.87 -29.09
C ARG A 417 10.84 6.03 -27.58
N VAL A 418 11.01 7.26 -27.10
CA VAL A 418 10.75 7.63 -25.70
C VAL A 418 9.33 8.15 -25.58
N TRP A 419 8.70 7.95 -24.43
CA TRP A 419 7.35 8.40 -24.13
C TRP A 419 7.41 9.62 -23.23
N MET A 420 6.98 10.78 -23.71
CA MET A 420 7.05 12.05 -22.96
C MET A 420 5.66 12.44 -22.47
N ASP A 421 5.55 12.91 -21.22
CA ASP A 421 4.27 13.29 -20.64
C ASP A 421 3.70 14.55 -21.29
N ASN A 422 2.43 14.52 -21.68
CA ASN A 422 1.83 15.59 -22.48
C ASN A 422 1.77 16.91 -21.71
N GLN A 423 1.51 16.87 -20.40
CA GLN A 423 1.48 18.09 -19.59
C GLN A 423 2.86 18.74 -19.51
N ILE A 424 3.92 17.92 -19.52
CA ILE A 424 5.32 18.40 -19.51
C ILE A 424 5.70 18.99 -20.87
N ILE A 425 5.30 18.36 -21.98
CA ILE A 425 5.51 18.91 -23.33
C ILE A 425 4.81 20.28 -23.47
N GLU A 426 3.62 20.43 -22.89
CA GLU A 426 2.87 21.69 -22.94
C GLU A 426 3.44 22.76 -22.00
N ALA A 427 3.88 22.37 -20.79
CA ALA A 427 4.37 23.30 -19.77
C ALA A 427 5.82 23.77 -19.97
N ASP A 428 6.70 22.94 -20.56
CA ASP A 428 8.12 23.27 -20.75
C ASP A 428 8.46 23.52 -22.24
N LEU A 429 8.59 24.80 -22.61
CA LEU A 429 8.94 25.23 -23.97
C LEU A 429 10.29 24.64 -24.46
N LEU A 430 11.25 24.40 -23.58
CA LEU A 430 12.54 23.79 -23.97
C LEU A 430 12.35 22.33 -24.37
N VAL A 431 11.53 21.59 -23.61
CA VAL A 431 11.16 20.22 -23.96
C VAL A 431 10.37 20.18 -25.25
N LYS A 432 9.37 21.07 -25.40
CA LYS A 432 8.56 21.20 -26.62
C LYS A 432 9.41 21.42 -27.87
N ASN A 433 10.42 22.27 -27.78
CA ASN A 433 11.32 22.56 -28.91
C ASN A 433 12.32 21.43 -29.21
N ARG A 434 12.61 20.56 -28.23
CA ARG A 434 13.55 19.44 -28.37
C ARG A 434 12.87 18.11 -28.71
N PHE A 435 11.55 18.02 -28.58
CA PHE A 435 10.80 16.79 -28.77
C PHE A 435 10.10 16.78 -30.14
N THR A 436 10.35 15.74 -30.92
CA THR A 436 9.65 15.47 -32.17
C THR A 436 8.66 14.33 -31.96
N ASP A 437 7.38 14.65 -32.04
CA ASP A 437 6.25 13.72 -31.95
C ASP A 437 6.27 12.69 -33.12
N ARG A 438 5.90 11.44 -32.84
CA ARG A 438 5.73 10.35 -33.83
C ARG A 438 4.28 9.87 -33.98
N GLY A 439 3.31 10.48 -33.31
CA GLY A 439 1.87 10.29 -33.50
C GLY A 439 1.21 9.22 -32.63
N GLU A 440 1.97 8.41 -31.89
CA GLU A 440 1.40 7.46 -30.93
C GLU A 440 1.21 8.12 -29.56
N THR A 441 -0.02 8.18 -29.08
CA THR A 441 -0.36 8.77 -27.77
C THR A 441 -1.16 7.79 -26.93
N ARG A 442 -0.85 7.74 -25.63
CA ARG A 442 -1.62 7.05 -24.59
C ARG A 442 -2.26 8.10 -23.70
N ASN A 443 -3.59 8.10 -23.66
CA ASN A 443 -4.38 9.02 -22.87
C ASN A 443 -4.84 8.35 -21.58
N THR A 444 -4.78 9.09 -20.47
CA THR A 444 -5.44 8.74 -19.21
C THR A 444 -5.14 7.33 -18.70
N PHE A 445 -3.95 7.17 -18.12
CA PHE A 445 -3.56 5.93 -17.44
C PHE A 445 -3.02 6.21 -16.03
N TYR A 446 -3.01 5.19 -15.18
CA TYR A 446 -2.39 5.21 -13.86
C TYR A 446 -1.05 4.48 -13.90
N LEU A 447 -0.15 4.83 -12.98
CA LEU A 447 1.06 4.05 -12.75
C LEU A 447 0.78 3.02 -11.66
N ALA A 448 1.23 1.79 -11.87
CA ALA A 448 1.02 0.69 -10.94
C ALA A 448 2.34 0.02 -10.56
N ALA A 449 2.39 -0.40 -9.30
CA ALA A 449 3.41 -1.28 -8.75
C ALA A 449 2.70 -2.51 -8.15
N PRO A 450 2.45 -3.56 -8.96
CA PRO A 450 1.86 -4.79 -8.46
C PRO A 450 2.86 -5.53 -7.57
N LYS A 451 2.38 -6.22 -6.54
CA LYS A 451 3.16 -7.17 -5.74
C LYS A 451 2.25 -8.25 -5.17
N VAL A 452 2.76 -9.48 -5.10
CA VAL A 452 2.07 -10.57 -4.40
C VAL A 452 2.58 -10.62 -2.96
N THR A 453 1.68 -10.54 -1.99
CA THR A 453 2.01 -10.53 -0.55
C THR A 453 0.85 -11.10 0.28
N ASP A 454 1.05 -11.23 1.58
CA ASP A 454 0.04 -11.75 2.48
C ASP A 454 -0.81 -10.61 3.06
N LEU A 455 -2.12 -10.81 3.08
CA LEU A 455 -3.10 -9.83 3.53
C LEU A 455 -3.86 -10.36 4.73
N LEU A 456 -3.98 -9.58 5.79
CA LEU A 456 -4.84 -9.82 6.93
C LEU A 456 -6.06 -8.92 6.87
N ALA A 457 -7.25 -9.53 6.88
CA ALA A 457 -8.53 -8.83 6.85
C ALA A 457 -9.32 -9.06 8.13
N LEU A 458 -9.89 -7.98 8.67
CA LEU A 458 -10.74 -7.95 9.86
C LEU A 458 -12.14 -7.49 9.45
N MET A 459 -13.10 -8.39 9.44
CA MET A 459 -14.48 -8.09 9.09
C MET A 459 -15.31 -7.90 10.36
N VAL A 460 -16.08 -6.82 10.43
CA VAL A 460 -17.07 -6.62 11.51
C VAL A 460 -18.14 -7.70 11.36
N ALA A 461 -18.29 -8.57 12.35
CA ALA A 461 -19.19 -9.72 12.28
C ALA A 461 -20.66 -9.28 12.24
N GLN A 462 -21.01 -8.32 13.10
CA GLN A 462 -22.35 -7.75 13.18
C GLN A 462 -22.26 -6.25 13.45
N THR A 463 -23.01 -5.45 12.69
CA THR A 463 -23.32 -4.07 13.06
C THR A 463 -24.35 -4.08 14.20
N PRO A 464 -24.01 -3.55 15.39
CA PRO A 464 -24.94 -3.43 16.52
C PRO A 464 -26.16 -2.57 16.17
N PRO A 465 -27.34 -2.85 16.74
CA PRO A 465 -28.53 -2.02 16.53
C PRO A 465 -28.28 -0.56 16.90
N GLY A 466 -28.83 0.36 16.11
CA GLY A 466 -28.68 1.80 16.33
C GLY A 466 -27.37 2.42 15.81
N LEU A 467 -26.48 1.63 15.21
CA LEU A 467 -25.31 2.13 14.52
C LEU A 467 -25.46 2.10 12.99
N ARG A 468 -25.00 3.17 12.32
CA ARG A 468 -24.96 3.30 10.86
C ARG A 468 -23.52 3.49 10.39
N LEU A 469 -22.86 2.38 10.01
CA LEU A 469 -21.44 2.36 9.61
C LEU A 469 -21.25 2.40 8.08
N GLN A 470 -22.30 2.09 7.31
CA GLN A 470 -22.30 2.09 5.85
C GLN A 470 -23.69 2.39 5.27
N TYR A 471 -23.70 2.86 4.03
CA TYR A 471 -24.85 2.84 3.12
C TYR A 471 -24.62 1.73 2.08
N SER A 472 -24.53 2.08 0.79
CA SER A 472 -23.91 1.24 -0.24
C SER A 472 -22.39 1.11 -0.05
N THR A 473 -21.76 2.17 0.47
CA THR A 473 -20.34 2.26 0.82
C THR A 473 -20.17 2.69 2.27
N LEU A 474 -18.97 2.57 2.83
CA LEU A 474 -18.69 3.02 4.21
C LEU A 474 -19.03 4.51 4.36
N THR A 475 -19.61 4.90 5.50
CA THR A 475 -19.78 6.33 5.80
C THR A 475 -18.40 7.01 5.86
N PRO A 476 -18.27 8.29 5.48
CA PRO A 476 -16.98 8.99 5.53
C PRO A 476 -16.32 8.94 6.93
N ALA A 477 -17.16 9.04 7.98
CA ALA A 477 -16.72 8.95 9.37
C ALA A 477 -16.21 7.55 9.71
N PHE A 478 -16.95 6.50 9.36
CA PHE A 478 -16.52 5.12 9.63
C PHE A 478 -15.28 4.75 8.83
N ARG A 479 -15.16 5.18 7.56
CA ARG A 479 -13.94 5.00 6.77
C ARG A 479 -12.72 5.62 7.47
N ALA A 480 -12.84 6.85 7.96
CA ALA A 480 -11.77 7.53 8.69
C ALA A 480 -11.43 6.82 10.01
N ALA A 481 -12.45 6.35 10.72
CA ALA A 481 -12.30 5.60 11.96
C ALA A 481 -11.62 4.24 11.75
N ALA A 482 -12.02 3.50 10.72
CA ALA A 482 -11.44 2.21 10.34
C ALA A 482 -9.96 2.34 9.97
N LEU A 483 -9.58 3.36 9.19
CA LEU A 483 -8.17 3.67 8.94
C LEU A 483 -7.43 4.01 10.25
N SER A 484 -8.04 4.80 11.13
CA SER A 484 -7.45 5.17 12.42
C SER A 484 -7.21 3.95 13.30
N ALA A 485 -8.17 3.03 13.37
CA ALA A 485 -8.05 1.76 14.08
C ALA A 485 -6.92 0.90 13.51
N SER A 486 -6.84 0.75 12.18
CA SER A 486 -5.75 0.03 11.52
C SER A 486 -4.38 0.64 11.87
N PHE A 487 -4.25 1.98 11.87
CA PHE A 487 -3.01 2.63 12.28
C PHE A 487 -2.68 2.41 13.76
N ILE A 488 -3.67 2.43 14.66
CA ILE A 488 -3.45 2.17 16.10
C ILE A 488 -2.99 0.73 16.30
N ILE A 489 -3.69 -0.25 15.71
CA ILE A 489 -3.37 -1.69 15.79
C ILE A 489 -1.95 -1.95 15.27
N VAL A 490 -1.63 -1.49 14.06
CA VAL A 490 -0.31 -1.69 13.46
C VAL A 490 0.77 -0.98 14.28
N ASN A 491 0.58 0.26 14.71
CA ASN A 491 1.57 0.96 15.51
C ASN A 491 1.85 0.25 16.84
N TYR A 492 0.82 -0.27 17.51
CA TYR A 492 1.00 -1.05 18.75
C TYR A 492 1.74 -2.36 18.47
N ALA A 493 1.27 -3.14 17.50
CA ALA A 493 1.89 -4.41 17.14
C ALA A 493 3.36 -4.24 16.74
N SER A 494 3.67 -3.23 15.93
CA SER A 494 5.04 -2.96 15.48
C SER A 494 5.97 -2.57 16.63
N LYS A 495 5.51 -1.77 17.60
CA LYS A 495 6.37 -1.22 18.68
C LYS A 495 6.48 -2.10 19.92
N GLU A 496 5.35 -2.68 20.35
CA GLU A 496 5.28 -3.41 21.63
C GLU A 496 5.43 -4.92 21.43
N LEU A 497 5.15 -5.46 20.24
CA LEU A 497 5.20 -6.90 19.99
C LEU A 497 6.33 -7.32 19.04
N LEU A 498 6.49 -6.63 17.91
CA LEU A 498 7.34 -7.09 16.80
C LEU A 498 8.71 -6.40 16.72
N ASP A 499 8.89 -5.23 17.34
CA ASP A 499 10.07 -4.35 17.22
C ASP A 499 10.51 -4.12 15.77
N ILE A 500 9.57 -3.64 14.97
CA ILE A 500 9.74 -3.28 13.56
C ILE A 500 9.25 -1.85 13.29
N ASP A 501 9.65 -1.28 12.15
CA ASP A 501 9.04 -0.04 11.66
C ASP A 501 7.56 -0.31 11.31
N PRO A 502 6.60 0.53 11.75
CA PRO A 502 5.20 0.41 11.32
C PRO A 502 4.99 0.40 9.81
N GLU A 503 5.92 0.95 9.02
CA GLU A 503 5.88 0.90 7.56
C GLU A 503 6.13 -0.51 6.98
N GLU A 504 6.51 -1.51 7.78
CA GLU A 504 6.61 -2.93 7.36
C GLU A 504 5.24 -3.62 7.18
N ILE A 505 4.16 -3.01 7.72
CA ILE A 505 2.78 -3.44 7.49
C ILE A 505 2.04 -2.31 6.78
N GLU A 506 1.61 -2.58 5.56
CA GLU A 506 0.88 -1.64 4.72
C GLU A 506 -0.62 -1.69 5.01
N ILE A 507 -1.19 -0.55 5.40
CA ILE A 507 -2.63 -0.42 5.64
C ILE A 507 -3.32 -0.11 4.31
N LEU A 508 -4.38 -0.87 4.01
CA LEU A 508 -5.17 -0.71 2.79
C LEU A 508 -6.47 0.04 3.09
N GLU A 509 -7.10 0.56 2.04
CA GLU A 509 -8.41 1.21 2.17
C GLU A 509 -9.45 0.20 2.70
N PRO A 510 -10.23 0.55 3.75
CA PRO A 510 -11.30 -0.31 4.23
C PRO A 510 -12.42 -0.37 3.19
N ARG A 511 -13.10 -1.52 3.13
CA ARG A 511 -14.16 -1.79 2.16
C ARG A 511 -15.41 -2.35 2.81
N VAL A 512 -16.42 -2.58 1.98
CA VAL A 512 -17.61 -3.34 2.35
C VAL A 512 -17.56 -4.75 1.74
N GLN A 513 -18.07 -5.72 2.48
CA GLN A 513 -18.30 -7.09 2.01
C GLN A 513 -19.80 -7.38 2.07
N MET A 514 -20.36 -7.87 0.96
CA MET A 514 -21.72 -8.37 0.95
C MET A 514 -21.73 -9.82 1.45
N LEU A 515 -22.52 -10.10 2.47
CA LEU A 515 -22.74 -11.45 2.99
C LEU A 515 -23.83 -12.16 2.18
N LYS A 516 -23.87 -13.49 2.25
CA LYS A 516 -24.85 -14.31 1.51
C LYS A 516 -26.32 -13.99 1.87
N ASN A 517 -26.55 -13.42 3.05
CA ASN A 517 -27.87 -12.96 3.50
C ASN A 517 -28.25 -11.56 2.99
N GLY A 518 -27.45 -10.96 2.09
CA GLY A 518 -27.68 -9.63 1.54
C GLY A 518 -27.26 -8.48 2.46
N LYS A 519 -26.70 -8.76 3.65
CA LYS A 519 -26.19 -7.71 4.56
C LYS A 519 -24.79 -7.30 4.14
N SER A 520 -24.56 -5.99 4.01
CA SER A 520 -23.24 -5.42 3.81
C SER A 520 -22.56 -5.21 5.17
N VAL A 521 -21.27 -5.54 5.30
CA VAL A 521 -20.48 -5.35 6.53
C VAL A 521 -19.10 -4.74 6.22
N PRO A 522 -18.54 -3.90 7.11
CA PRO A 522 -17.20 -3.34 6.92
C PRO A 522 -16.06 -4.35 7.07
N VAL A 523 -14.98 -4.14 6.30
CA VAL A 523 -13.73 -4.90 6.35
C VAL A 523 -12.54 -3.96 6.42
N LEU A 524 -11.72 -4.10 7.45
CA LEU A 524 -10.41 -3.47 7.58
C LEU A 524 -9.34 -4.41 7.00
N GLN A 525 -8.33 -3.86 6.35
CA GLN A 525 -7.34 -4.65 5.63
C GLN A 525 -5.93 -4.10 5.85
N MET A 526 -4.98 -5.00 6.10
CA MET A 526 -3.56 -4.70 6.21
C MET A 526 -2.76 -5.82 5.55
N ALA A 527 -1.57 -5.53 5.05
CA ALA A 527 -0.78 -6.49 4.30
C ALA A 527 0.71 -6.30 4.55
N ASP A 528 1.48 -7.35 4.32
CA ASP A 528 2.93 -7.30 4.42
C ASP A 528 3.51 -6.37 3.35
N ARG A 529 4.42 -5.48 3.76
CA ARG A 529 5.06 -4.50 2.87
C ARG A 529 5.91 -5.17 1.80
N LEU A 530 6.64 -6.21 2.16
CA LEU A 530 7.56 -6.92 1.26
C LEU A 530 6.82 -7.80 0.27
N VAL A 531 7.39 -7.94 -0.92
CA VAL A 531 6.90 -8.93 -1.89
C VAL A 531 7.15 -10.33 -1.34
N ASN A 532 6.30 -11.27 -1.75
CA ASN A 532 6.25 -12.64 -1.29
C ASN A 532 5.77 -12.83 0.16
N GLY A 533 5.46 -11.75 0.90
CA GLY A 533 5.08 -11.81 2.30
C GLY A 533 6.29 -12.01 3.22
N SER A 534 6.37 -11.20 4.26
CA SER A 534 7.35 -11.29 5.35
C SER A 534 6.91 -12.23 6.49
N GLY A 535 5.64 -12.62 6.51
CA GLY A 535 5.00 -13.39 7.58
C GLY A 535 4.52 -12.55 8.77
N LEU A 536 4.45 -11.21 8.67
CA LEU A 536 4.02 -10.36 9.78
C LEU A 536 2.50 -10.44 9.98
N CYS A 537 1.74 -10.34 8.89
CA CYS A 537 0.29 -10.58 8.89
C CYS A 537 -0.05 -12.00 9.36
N GLU A 538 0.72 -13.00 8.92
CA GLU A 538 0.55 -14.38 9.40
C GLU A 538 0.81 -14.47 10.91
N ARG A 539 1.89 -13.83 11.40
CA ARG A 539 2.21 -13.78 12.82
C ARG A 539 1.06 -13.21 13.66
N LEU A 540 0.38 -12.16 13.18
CA LEU A 540 -0.77 -11.57 13.87
C LEU A 540 -1.99 -12.50 13.94
N GLN A 541 -2.14 -13.42 12.98
CA GLN A 541 -3.19 -14.43 12.97
C GLN A 541 -2.82 -15.69 13.78
N GLN A 542 -1.59 -15.83 14.27
CA GLN A 542 -1.21 -16.98 15.09
C GLN A 542 -1.73 -16.85 16.53
N LYS A 543 -1.85 -17.98 17.22
CA LYS A 543 -2.16 -18.00 18.65
C LYS A 543 -0.98 -17.51 19.47
N GLY A 544 -1.25 -16.57 20.37
CA GLY A 544 -0.30 -16.04 21.35
C GLY A 544 -0.18 -16.95 22.57
N ALA A 545 0.50 -16.45 23.60
CA ALA A 545 0.70 -17.18 24.86
C ALA A 545 -0.63 -17.44 25.59
N SER A 546 -1.65 -16.59 25.38
CA SER A 546 -2.98 -16.79 25.99
C SER A 546 -3.83 -17.85 25.30
N GLY A 547 -3.38 -18.39 24.15
CA GLY A 547 -4.17 -19.25 23.29
C GLY A 547 -5.16 -18.52 22.38
N SER A 548 -5.36 -17.21 22.57
CA SER A 548 -6.10 -16.33 21.65
C SER A 548 -5.23 -15.92 20.47
N LEU A 549 -5.84 -15.45 19.37
CA LEU A 549 -5.09 -14.86 18.26
C LEU A 549 -4.35 -13.60 18.74
N ILE A 550 -3.11 -13.43 18.30
CA ILE A 550 -2.25 -12.31 18.71
C ILE A 550 -2.89 -10.96 18.39
N ILE A 551 -3.58 -10.84 17.25
CA ILE A 551 -4.28 -9.60 16.91
C ILE A 551 -5.42 -9.26 17.88
N LEU A 552 -6.10 -10.26 18.45
CA LEU A 552 -7.11 -10.05 19.49
C LEU A 552 -6.45 -9.61 20.80
N GLU A 553 -5.30 -10.20 21.17
CA GLU A 553 -4.51 -9.78 22.32
C GLU A 553 -4.04 -8.32 22.17
N VAL A 554 -3.58 -7.93 20.97
CA VAL A 554 -3.22 -6.55 20.63
C VAL A 554 -4.39 -5.60 20.85
N MET A 555 -5.56 -5.88 20.25
CA MET A 555 -6.74 -5.02 20.38
C MET A 555 -7.20 -4.89 21.84
N LYS A 556 -7.20 -6.01 22.60
CA LYS A 556 -7.57 -6.01 24.02
C LYS A 556 -6.59 -5.18 24.86
N ASN A 557 -5.29 -5.29 24.61
CA ASN A 557 -4.27 -4.51 25.33
C ASN A 557 -4.39 -3.01 25.03
N ILE A 558 -4.68 -2.63 23.78
CA ILE A 558 -4.90 -1.23 23.39
C ILE A 558 -6.02 -0.58 24.21
N LEU A 559 -7.13 -1.29 24.45
CA LEU A 559 -8.31 -0.74 25.14
C LEU A 559 -8.28 -0.87 26.66
N ASN A 560 -7.67 -1.93 27.19
CA ASN A 560 -7.79 -2.26 28.61
C ASN A 560 -6.59 -1.77 29.44
N ASN A 561 -5.42 -1.56 28.84
CA ASN A 561 -4.22 -1.17 29.59
C ASN A 561 -4.09 0.35 29.72
N LYS A 562 -4.80 0.92 30.70
CA LYS A 562 -4.77 2.38 30.98
C LYS A 562 -3.41 2.92 31.43
N THR A 563 -2.50 2.05 31.84
CA THR A 563 -1.17 2.41 32.36
C THR A 563 -0.06 2.30 31.33
N ALA A 564 -0.35 1.80 30.12
CA ALA A 564 0.64 1.63 29.06
C ALA A 564 0.22 2.30 27.74
N TYR A 565 1.15 2.39 26.80
CA TYR A 565 0.89 2.82 25.43
C TYR A 565 -0.16 1.89 24.78
N PRO A 566 -1.10 2.40 23.96
CA PRO A 566 -1.26 3.82 23.61
C PRO A 566 -2.16 4.58 24.58
N LEU A 567 -2.94 3.87 25.40
CA LEU A 567 -4.05 4.46 26.13
C LEU A 567 -3.61 5.46 27.21
N ALA A 568 -2.50 5.17 27.90
CA ALA A 568 -1.92 6.06 28.89
C ALA A 568 -1.55 7.42 28.30
N GLU A 569 -1.01 7.45 27.07
CA GLU A 569 -0.68 8.69 26.34
C GLU A 569 -1.95 9.36 25.79
N PHE A 570 -2.86 8.58 25.21
CA PHE A 570 -4.04 9.15 24.54
C PHE A 570 -4.97 9.82 25.55
N LEU A 571 -5.08 9.26 26.76
CA LEU A 571 -5.95 9.75 27.83
C LEU A 571 -5.31 10.80 28.76
N GLN A 572 -4.05 11.21 28.54
CA GLN A 572 -3.47 12.33 29.31
C GLN A 572 -4.34 13.57 29.17
N SER A 573 -4.58 14.29 30.27
CA SER A 573 -5.50 15.44 30.29
C SER A 573 -5.05 16.54 29.31
N ASP A 574 -3.75 16.87 29.32
CA ASP A 574 -3.17 17.88 28.42
C ASP A 574 -3.32 17.50 26.93
N HIS A 575 -3.15 16.21 26.61
CA HIS A 575 -3.34 15.69 25.26
C HIS A 575 -4.83 15.74 24.86
N ARG A 576 -5.74 15.25 25.71
CA ARG A 576 -7.18 15.20 25.41
C ARG A 576 -7.76 16.59 25.14
N GLU A 577 -7.34 17.60 25.90
CA GLU A 577 -7.78 18.99 25.74
C GLU A 577 -7.32 19.60 24.41
N ARG A 578 -6.07 19.32 24.01
CA ARG A 578 -5.42 19.92 22.84
C ARG A 578 -5.65 19.17 21.53
N CYS A 579 -5.81 17.85 21.58
CA CYS A 579 -5.91 16.99 20.41
C CYS A 579 -7.34 16.49 20.22
N PHE A 580 -8.08 17.11 19.31
CA PHE A 580 -9.43 16.67 18.95
C PHE A 580 -9.43 15.41 18.06
N GLN A 581 -8.68 15.44 16.95
CA GLN A 581 -8.69 14.37 15.93
C GLN A 581 -7.47 13.46 16.06
N GLY A 582 -6.32 13.93 15.59
CA GLY A 582 -5.05 13.23 15.66
C GLY A 582 -3.90 14.22 15.62
N CYS A 583 -2.77 13.87 16.21
CA CYS A 583 -1.56 14.69 16.19
C CYS A 583 -0.30 13.81 16.23
N TYR A 584 0.88 14.41 16.13
CA TYR A 584 2.15 13.70 16.24
C TYR A 584 2.40 13.11 17.64
N HIS A 585 1.60 13.49 18.64
CA HIS A 585 1.55 12.78 19.90
C HIS A 585 0.96 11.37 19.73
N CYS A 586 -0.30 11.29 19.31
CA CYS A 586 -1.03 10.02 19.23
C CYS A 586 -0.86 9.25 17.91
N LEU A 587 -1.28 9.81 16.76
CA LEU A 587 -1.63 9.05 15.56
C LEU A 587 -0.97 9.55 14.25
N HIS A 588 -0.64 10.84 14.14
CA HIS A 588 0.00 11.39 12.93
C HIS A 588 1.47 11.06 12.87
N ARG A 589 1.93 10.63 11.70
CA ARG A 589 3.27 10.13 11.37
C ARG A 589 3.67 10.60 9.98
N TYR A 590 4.96 10.56 9.64
CA TYR A 590 5.40 10.89 8.27
C TYR A 590 4.78 9.95 7.21
N GLY A 591 4.80 8.63 7.44
CA GLY A 591 4.29 7.65 6.49
C GLY A 591 2.78 7.77 6.19
N ASN A 592 2.00 8.31 7.13
CA ASN A 592 0.55 8.47 7.00
C ASN A 592 0.10 9.93 6.75
N GLN A 593 1.00 10.82 6.34
CA GLN A 593 0.70 12.21 5.95
C GLN A 593 -0.51 12.36 5.02
N PRO A 594 -0.70 11.53 3.98
CA PRO A 594 -1.88 11.62 3.12
C PRO A 594 -3.22 11.44 3.86
N TYR A 595 -3.20 10.81 5.03
CA TYR A 595 -4.38 10.50 5.84
C TYR A 595 -4.59 11.47 7.01
N HIS A 596 -3.67 12.41 7.29
CA HIS A 596 -3.74 13.26 8.50
C HIS A 596 -5.09 13.94 8.72
N GLY A 597 -5.73 14.43 7.66
CA GLY A 597 -7.06 15.07 7.74
C GLY A 597 -8.22 14.10 8.02
N LEU A 598 -8.00 12.80 7.90
CA LEU A 598 -8.97 11.75 8.22
C LEU A 598 -8.76 11.18 9.63
N LEU A 599 -7.50 11.01 10.03
CA LEU A 599 -7.14 10.26 11.25
C LEU A 599 -7.74 10.86 12.53
N ASP A 600 -8.36 9.99 13.33
CA ASP A 600 -9.10 10.32 14.54
C ASP A 600 -8.88 9.23 15.60
N TRP A 601 -8.16 9.55 16.67
CA TRP A 601 -7.78 8.53 17.65
C TRP A 601 -8.98 8.03 18.47
N ARG A 602 -9.98 8.88 18.73
CA ARG A 602 -11.20 8.51 19.47
C ARG A 602 -12.05 7.52 18.68
N LEU A 603 -12.38 7.90 17.44
CA LEU A 603 -13.12 7.01 16.54
C LEU A 603 -12.35 5.73 16.21
N GLY A 604 -11.01 5.80 16.16
CA GLY A 604 -10.17 4.62 16.04
C GLY A 604 -10.35 3.64 17.21
N LEU A 605 -10.38 4.13 18.46
CA LEU A 605 -10.66 3.30 19.63
C LEU A 605 -12.09 2.73 19.60
N ASP A 606 -13.06 3.51 19.13
CA ASP A 606 -14.46 3.03 18.98
C ASP A 606 -14.57 1.86 18.01
N VAL A 607 -13.82 1.87 16.90
CA VAL A 607 -13.79 0.73 15.97
C VAL A 607 -13.10 -0.48 16.61
N ILE A 608 -12.04 -0.29 17.40
CA ILE A 608 -11.40 -1.42 18.10
C ILE A 608 -12.36 -2.02 19.14
N GLN A 609 -13.10 -1.18 19.88
CA GLN A 609 -14.11 -1.64 20.82
C GLN A 609 -15.26 -2.36 20.09
N LEU A 610 -15.72 -1.82 18.97
CA LEU A 610 -16.72 -2.44 18.10
C LEU A 610 -16.28 -3.82 17.60
N LEU A 611 -15.00 -4.05 17.30
CA LEU A 611 -14.48 -5.34 16.86
C LEU A 611 -14.40 -6.36 18.01
N LEU A 612 -14.23 -5.90 19.25
CA LEU A 612 -14.09 -6.75 20.43
C LEU A 612 -15.42 -7.06 21.12
N ASP A 613 -16.45 -6.22 20.95
CA ASP A 613 -17.72 -6.34 21.66
C ASP A 613 -18.91 -6.20 20.70
N GLN A 614 -19.73 -7.24 20.64
CA GLN A 614 -20.92 -7.32 19.78
C GLN A 614 -22.06 -6.39 20.24
N THR A 615 -22.01 -5.92 21.49
CA THR A 615 -23.03 -5.07 22.12
C THR A 615 -22.64 -3.59 22.13
N TYR A 616 -21.45 -3.25 21.66
CA TYR A 616 -20.95 -1.88 21.69
C TYR A 616 -21.79 -0.93 20.83
N ASN A 617 -22.35 0.10 21.44
CA ASN A 617 -23.23 1.07 20.78
C ASN A 617 -22.63 2.50 20.71
N ALA A 618 -21.32 2.65 20.93
CA ALA A 618 -20.63 3.94 20.95
C ALA A 618 -21.34 5.01 21.82
N GLY A 619 -21.85 4.61 22.99
CA GLY A 619 -22.48 5.50 23.97
C GLY A 619 -23.92 5.92 23.64
N LEU A 620 -24.58 5.30 22.67
CA LEU A 620 -25.97 5.61 22.29
C LEU A 620 -26.94 5.55 23.49
N ASN A 621 -26.72 4.60 24.39
CA ASN A 621 -27.54 4.41 25.59
C ASN A 621 -27.03 5.23 26.80
N SER A 622 -26.35 6.35 26.57
CA SER A 622 -25.72 7.19 27.60
C SER A 622 -24.58 6.52 28.39
N ASP A 623 -24.01 5.42 27.88
CA ASP A 623 -22.83 4.79 28.47
C ASP A 623 -21.55 5.29 27.79
N PHE A 624 -20.92 6.29 28.43
CA PHE A 624 -19.66 6.87 27.96
C PHE A 624 -18.43 6.29 28.70
N THR A 625 -18.48 5.05 29.17
CA THR A 625 -17.34 4.44 29.91
C THR A 625 -16.19 3.98 29.01
N SER A 626 -16.49 3.67 27.74
CA SER A 626 -15.47 3.27 26.75
C SER A 626 -14.50 4.43 26.46
N PRO A 627 -13.19 4.17 26.33
CA PRO A 627 -12.21 5.23 26.15
C PRO A 627 -12.46 6.15 24.93
N GLY A 628 -12.99 5.61 23.82
CA GLY A 628 -13.24 6.38 22.60
C GLY A 628 -14.34 7.44 22.73
N VAL A 629 -15.35 7.16 23.56
CA VAL A 629 -16.50 8.07 23.78
C VAL A 629 -16.49 8.78 25.14
N SER A 630 -15.46 8.55 25.96
CA SER A 630 -15.41 9.02 27.35
C SER A 630 -15.53 10.54 27.54
N ASP A 631 -15.07 11.32 26.57
CA ASP A 631 -15.18 12.78 26.55
C ASP A 631 -16.06 13.28 25.38
N TRP A 632 -16.83 12.39 24.76
CA TRP A 632 -17.72 12.74 23.66
C TRP A 632 -18.77 13.80 24.04
N PRO A 633 -19.48 13.72 25.20
CA PRO A 633 -20.48 14.73 25.54
C PRO A 633 -19.92 16.15 25.63
N GLU A 634 -18.74 16.29 26.26
CA GLU A 634 -18.04 17.57 26.38
C GLU A 634 -17.59 18.10 25.01
N ASN A 635 -17.05 17.22 24.18
CA ASN A 635 -16.59 17.55 22.84
C ASN A 635 -17.73 17.92 21.88
N ALA A 636 -18.86 17.21 21.93
CA ALA A 636 -20.04 17.50 21.16
C ALA A 636 -20.62 18.87 21.54
N LEU A 637 -20.70 19.18 22.84
CA LEU A 637 -21.14 20.49 23.32
C LEU A 637 -20.18 21.61 22.92
N ARG A 638 -18.86 21.38 23.01
CA ARG A 638 -17.85 22.34 22.56
C ARG A 638 -18.02 22.67 21.07
N LEU A 639 -18.10 21.65 20.21
CA LEU A 639 -18.31 21.84 18.78
C LEU A 639 -19.65 22.52 18.48
N ALA A 640 -20.71 22.19 19.21
CA ALA A 640 -22.01 22.85 19.05
C ALA A 640 -21.92 24.35 19.35
N LYS A 641 -21.24 24.74 20.44
CA LYS A 641 -21.04 26.14 20.81
C LYS A 641 -20.16 26.89 19.79
N GLU A 642 -19.08 26.27 19.33
CA GLU A 642 -18.23 26.84 18.27
C GLU A 642 -19.03 27.03 16.97
N ALA A 643 -19.81 26.03 16.57
CA ALA A 643 -20.65 26.10 15.38
C ALA A 643 -21.74 27.18 15.48
N ALA A 644 -22.40 27.30 16.63
CA ALA A 644 -23.38 28.36 16.88
C ALA A 644 -22.74 29.75 16.85
N SER A 645 -21.49 29.90 17.29
CA SER A 645 -20.79 31.20 17.28
C SER A 645 -20.54 31.79 15.88
N LEU A 646 -20.68 30.97 14.83
CA LEU A 646 -20.56 31.44 13.44
C LEU A 646 -21.69 32.39 13.04
N TYR A 647 -22.83 32.38 13.74
CA TYR A 647 -23.99 33.20 13.43
C TYR A 647 -24.62 33.81 14.67
N SER A 648 -24.95 35.10 14.61
CA SER A 648 -25.48 35.85 15.76
C SER A 648 -26.88 35.40 16.22
N ASP A 649 -27.62 34.72 15.35
CA ASP A 649 -28.97 34.23 15.59
C ASP A 649 -29.02 32.75 16.00
N SER A 650 -27.88 32.09 16.18
CA SER A 650 -27.78 30.72 16.65
C SER A 650 -27.58 30.63 18.16
N ASP A 651 -28.23 29.67 18.81
CA ASP A 651 -28.01 29.29 20.21
C ASP A 651 -27.87 27.76 20.34
N VAL A 652 -27.38 27.30 21.49
CA VAL A 652 -27.19 25.87 21.78
C VAL A 652 -28.00 25.52 23.01
N LYS A 653 -28.77 24.44 22.91
CA LYS A 653 -29.42 23.79 24.06
C LYS A 653 -28.89 22.36 24.18
N VAL A 654 -29.12 21.75 25.34
CA VAL A 654 -28.93 20.32 25.53
C VAL A 654 -30.31 19.76 25.85
N ILE A 655 -30.77 18.80 25.05
CA ILE A 655 -32.05 18.11 25.23
C ILE A 655 -31.71 16.64 25.53
N GLY A 656 -32.13 16.14 26.69
CA GLY A 656 -31.56 14.92 27.26
C GLY A 656 -30.06 15.05 27.45
N ASN A 657 -29.30 14.24 26.72
CA ASN A 657 -27.83 14.25 26.67
C ASN A 657 -27.27 14.76 25.33
N ILE A 658 -28.12 15.26 24.42
CA ILE A 658 -27.74 15.65 23.06
C ILE A 658 -27.69 17.18 22.93
N PRO A 659 -26.53 17.76 22.52
CA PRO A 659 -26.47 19.17 22.13
C PRO A 659 -27.26 19.41 20.83
N VAL A 660 -28.12 20.42 20.84
CA VAL A 660 -28.87 20.89 19.67
C VAL A 660 -28.52 22.34 19.36
N ILE A 661 -28.29 22.65 18.09
CA ILE A 661 -27.90 23.97 17.59
C ILE A 661 -29.08 24.59 16.86
N ARG A 662 -29.45 25.84 17.15
CA ARG A 662 -30.43 26.58 16.34
C ARG A 662 -29.78 27.09 15.06
N THR A 663 -30.34 26.74 13.91
CA THR A 663 -29.76 27.05 12.59
C THR A 663 -30.48 28.21 11.88
N GLY A 664 -31.54 28.76 12.47
CA GLY A 664 -32.31 29.90 11.94
C GLY A 664 -33.73 29.50 11.51
N ASP A 665 -34.66 30.47 11.47
CA ASP A 665 -36.08 30.27 11.16
C ASP A 665 -36.79 29.18 12.00
N GLY A 666 -36.39 29.03 13.27
CA GLY A 666 -36.99 28.05 14.19
C GLY A 666 -36.52 26.60 14.02
N ARG A 667 -35.57 26.33 13.11
CA ARG A 667 -34.97 25.00 12.91
C ARG A 667 -33.81 24.74 13.86
N TRP A 668 -33.66 23.46 14.21
CA TRP A 668 -32.62 22.95 15.09
C TRP A 668 -31.85 21.82 14.42
N ALA A 669 -30.61 21.59 14.86
CA ALA A 669 -29.80 20.47 14.41
C ALA A 669 -29.18 19.75 15.61
N ALA A 670 -29.46 18.46 15.77
CA ALA A 670 -28.86 17.62 16.80
C ALA A 670 -27.42 17.22 16.45
N VAL A 671 -26.50 17.35 17.41
CA VAL A 671 -25.08 16.99 17.24
C VAL A 671 -24.86 15.58 17.75
N LEU A 672 -24.74 14.63 16.81
CA LEU A 672 -24.68 13.20 17.09
C LEU A 672 -23.25 12.63 17.09
N HIS A 673 -23.08 11.45 17.67
CA HIS A 673 -21.88 10.65 17.43
C HIS A 673 -21.88 10.17 15.96
N PRO A 674 -20.73 10.14 15.26
CA PRO A 674 -20.69 9.85 13.82
C PRO A 674 -21.13 8.43 13.42
N PHE A 675 -21.24 7.51 14.38
CA PHE A 675 -21.71 6.14 14.14
C PHE A 675 -23.20 5.95 14.43
N TRP A 676 -23.85 6.89 15.12
CA TRP A 676 -25.24 6.69 15.49
C TRP A 676 -26.17 6.84 14.29
N ASP A 677 -27.13 5.93 14.20
CA ASP A 677 -28.26 6.06 13.32
C ASP A 677 -29.21 7.14 13.88
N PRO A 678 -29.51 8.23 13.13
CA PRO A 678 -30.33 9.32 13.66
C PRO A 678 -31.68 8.84 14.23
N ASP A 679 -32.36 7.93 13.54
CA ASP A 679 -33.68 7.42 13.96
C ASP A 679 -33.57 6.68 15.29
N ALA A 680 -32.48 5.92 15.47
CA ALA A 680 -32.20 5.23 16.72
C ALA A 680 -31.86 6.20 17.86
N VAL A 681 -31.24 7.36 17.59
CA VAL A 681 -30.98 8.38 18.61
C VAL A 681 -32.28 8.94 19.14
N PHE A 682 -33.23 9.31 18.27
CA PHE A 682 -34.53 9.82 18.71
C PHE A 682 -35.25 8.78 19.57
N ALA A 683 -35.28 7.51 19.14
CA ALA A 683 -35.88 6.43 19.91
C ALA A 683 -35.20 6.17 21.27
N ALA A 684 -33.89 6.35 21.38
CA ALA A 684 -33.16 6.20 22.65
C ALA A 684 -33.29 7.41 23.58
N ASN A 685 -33.76 8.56 23.08
CA ASN A 685 -33.82 9.83 23.81
C ASN A 685 -35.24 10.43 23.75
N PRO A 686 -36.14 10.03 24.67
CA PRO A 686 -37.53 10.49 24.66
C PRO A 686 -37.70 12.01 24.74
N GLU A 687 -36.79 12.71 25.43
CA GLU A 687 -36.80 14.18 25.50
C GLU A 687 -36.50 14.82 24.14
N LEU A 688 -35.58 14.25 23.37
CA LEU A 688 -35.23 14.72 22.04
C LEU A 688 -36.32 14.38 21.02
N GLU A 689 -36.94 13.21 21.15
CA GLU A 689 -38.10 12.81 20.35
C GLU A 689 -39.29 13.75 20.59
N ALA A 690 -39.62 14.04 21.86
CA ALA A 690 -40.66 15.00 22.20
C ALA A 690 -40.37 16.40 21.62
N PHE A 691 -39.11 16.86 21.72
CA PHE A 691 -38.68 18.13 21.14
C PHE A 691 -38.83 18.16 19.61
N SER A 692 -38.57 17.05 18.92
CA SER A 692 -38.73 16.95 17.46
C SER A 692 -40.18 17.02 16.97
N TYR A 693 -41.18 16.82 17.84
CA TYR A 693 -42.58 17.03 17.50
C TYR A 693 -43.00 18.51 17.56
N GLU A 694 -42.25 19.33 18.31
CA GLU A 694 -42.54 20.76 18.49
C GLU A 694 -41.81 21.65 17.47
N VAL A 695 -40.63 21.21 17.02
CA VAL A 695 -39.77 21.96 16.10
C VAL A 695 -39.12 21.03 15.08
N ASP A 696 -38.75 21.58 13.93
CA ASP A 696 -37.99 20.85 12.90
C ASP A 696 -36.54 20.65 13.37
N VAL A 697 -36.13 19.38 13.53
CA VAL A 697 -34.81 18.97 14.03
C VAL A 697 -34.10 18.14 12.96
N ASP A 698 -33.07 18.72 12.35
CA ASP A 698 -32.12 18.01 11.48
C ASP A 698 -31.01 17.35 12.32
N ALA A 699 -30.13 16.58 11.69
CA ALA A 699 -29.00 15.92 12.33
C ALA A 699 -27.67 16.28 11.67
N THR A 700 -26.67 16.57 12.51
CA THR A 700 -25.26 16.61 12.12
C THR A 700 -24.44 15.76 13.09
N ASN A 701 -23.13 15.71 12.93
CA ASN A 701 -22.26 14.94 13.81
C ASN A 701 -20.92 15.62 14.08
N THR A 702 -20.25 15.16 15.13
CA THR A 702 -18.95 15.70 15.56
C THR A 702 -17.85 15.53 14.49
N PHE A 703 -17.96 14.52 13.60
CA PHE A 703 -17.01 14.32 12.51
C PHE A 703 -17.13 15.40 11.43
N ALA A 704 -18.34 15.75 11.02
CA ALA A 704 -18.61 16.80 10.04
C ALA A 704 -18.24 18.18 10.60
N LEU A 705 -18.71 18.51 11.81
CA LEU A 705 -18.44 19.80 12.45
C LEU A 705 -16.94 20.03 12.68
N SER A 706 -16.19 19.03 13.14
CA SER A 706 -14.75 19.21 13.40
C SER A 706 -13.88 19.38 12.14
N ARG A 707 -14.40 19.06 10.94
CA ARG A 707 -13.62 19.10 9.69
C ARG A 707 -14.10 20.14 8.70
N ARG A 708 -15.41 20.43 8.68
CA ARG A 708 -16.06 21.28 7.68
C ARG A 708 -17.15 22.14 8.30
N MET A 709 -16.93 22.66 9.51
CA MET A 709 -17.92 23.41 10.30
C MET A 709 -18.69 24.45 9.48
N GLY A 710 -17.99 25.33 8.74
CA GLY A 710 -18.64 26.37 7.96
C GLY A 710 -19.53 25.83 6.84
N THR A 711 -19.07 24.82 6.11
CA THR A 711 -19.86 24.17 5.04
C THR A 711 -21.05 23.42 5.61
N GLU A 712 -20.85 22.70 6.72
CA GLU A 712 -21.89 21.93 7.39
C GLU A 712 -22.98 22.85 7.95
N MET A 713 -22.60 23.93 8.63
CA MET A 713 -23.55 24.92 9.12
C MET A 713 -24.28 25.61 7.98
N ALA A 714 -23.60 25.99 6.89
CA ALA A 714 -24.28 26.56 5.72
C ALA A 714 -25.31 25.58 5.13
N LYS A 715 -24.96 24.29 5.02
CA LYS A 715 -25.87 23.23 4.57
C LYS A 715 -27.12 23.17 5.46
N LEU A 716 -26.95 23.08 6.78
CA LEU A 716 -28.04 23.01 7.75
C LEU A 716 -28.98 24.25 7.71
N ARG A 717 -28.46 25.43 7.34
CA ARG A 717 -29.30 26.63 7.13
C ARG A 717 -30.05 26.61 5.80
N THR A 718 -29.51 25.97 4.76
CA THR A 718 -30.08 26.00 3.39
C THR A 718 -30.98 24.82 3.05
N GLN A 719 -30.76 23.63 3.61
CA GLN A 719 -31.55 22.45 3.27
C GLN A 719 -32.86 22.42 4.07
N ALA A 720 -33.99 22.48 3.35
CA ALA A 720 -35.22 21.83 3.75
C ALA A 720 -35.15 20.38 3.22
N PHE A 721 -35.58 19.40 4.02
CA PHE A 721 -35.49 17.95 3.75
C PHE A 721 -35.69 17.57 2.27
N SER A 722 -34.68 16.92 1.68
CA SER A 722 -34.82 16.05 0.51
C SER A 722 -34.10 14.75 0.86
N SER A 723 -34.86 13.77 1.36
CA SER A 723 -34.40 12.41 1.60
C SER A 723 -34.07 11.73 0.26
N GLN A 724 -32.81 11.78 -0.18
CA GLN A 724 -32.11 10.81 -1.04
C GLN A 724 -30.82 11.46 -1.58
N GLU A 725 -29.67 11.07 -1.02
CA GLU A 725 -28.39 10.86 -1.75
C GLU A 725 -27.40 10.08 -0.88
#